data_AF-A0A8S2AR93-F1
#
_entry.id   AF-A0A8S2AR93-F1
#
_cell.length_a   1.000
_cell.length_b   1.000
_cell.length_c   1.000
_cell.angle_alpha   90.00
_cell.angle_beta   90.00
_cell.angle_gamma   90.00
#
_symmetry.space_group_name_H-M   'P 1'
#
loop_
_entity.id
_entity.type
_entity.pdbx_description
1 polymer ?
#
loop_
_entity_poly.entity_id
_entity_poly.type
_entity_poly.pdbx_seq_one_letter_code
_entity_poly.pdbx_strand_id
1 'polypeptide(L)'
;MTSNLGSSSIITLITLFISLTPTLIKSDEGIDVFLPISLNLTVLTDPFSISAASHDFGNITDENPGAVLCPSSTTEVARLLRFANGGFSYNGGSTGPAPTFKVAARGQGHSLRGQASAPGGVVVNMTCLAKAAKPAAVVISADGTYADVAAGTMWVDVLKAAVERGVSPVSWTDYLYLSVGGTLSNAGIGGQTFRHGPQISNVHELDVITGGLGQFGIITRARIALDHAPTRVKWSRILYSDFSAFKRDQERLISMTNDLGVDFLEGQLMMSNGFVDTSFFPLSDQTRVASLVNDHRIIYVLEVAKYYDRTTLPIIDQVIDMLTRTLGFAPGFMFVQDVPYFDFLNRVRNEEDKLRSLGLWEVPHPWLNIFVPGSRILDFHDGVINGLLLNQTSTTGVTLFYPTNRNKWNNRMSTMTPDEDVFYVIGLLQSAGGSQNWQELENLNDKVIQFRSFNHPVRFHTRELSVIRATIDIDTHQRKKTKRKPKPGFFEEISDKWSSRNSPKTEKLPWQKQEEQIQHHKDDEDESSSNLSSGYGLSDKRTDSNRLYSANEPSSFPRPSGYMSAPWVNNGGSKGVNFTTSFEQGVESSSFDDVITVDRYRRDNDSSSRAVDSDLDDSERGMIDSGKDKGIWRTRRSNTVDAERVVPEHELRRLRNVALRMVERVKVGSAGITQALVEAIHEKWEVDEVVKLKFGEPFSLNMKRTHEVLEKKTGGLVIWRSGSSVVLYRGISYKLKCVQTFIKQNNLDTKPEINRSVEARDYIPEDANYPKNVPKEQLSELCELNDLLDELGPRFHDWTGCAPFPVDADLLPGYVEGYRCPFRILPQGVKPCLSNTEMTEMRRLARTSPPHFALGRSRELQGLAKAMVKLWAKSAIAKIAIKRGVENTRNERMAEELKRLTRGVLVSRNKEYIVFYRGNDFMPPAVAEALTERQKEITEVLQTKEDQAREMASTRVTLTSQAKSPKTQLLAGTLAETIAASSRWAPDASSVDIEELKRESASIKRAALIRDLELRLLYGKQKLRRAERDLAKVQKDLDPSELPTDSEIITEEERLLYRKIGLSMDPFLLLGRREVYDGTIENMHLHWKHRELVKVIVRGKSLPQVKHISISLEAESGGVLVSVDKTMKGYAIILYRGKNYQMPFRLRPSNLLTRKKAFARSIELQRREALKYHVADLEERIELLKTGQDDDGEPGKKSDGEEENLYLRVDESDFSSDEDESLEWELEKNETLLSSEEEEEA
;
A
#
# COMPACT_ATOMS: atom_id res chain seq x y z
N MET A 1 -32.67 19.74 -82.07
CA MET A 1 -33.89 19.00 -81.66
C MET A 1 -33.47 17.55 -81.45
N THR A 2 -33.48 16.98 -80.23
CA THR A 2 -34.62 16.67 -79.33
C THR A 2 -35.50 15.53 -79.88
N SER A 3 -35.85 14.48 -79.12
CA SER A 3 -35.53 14.12 -77.73
C SER A 3 -35.91 12.64 -77.43
N ASN A 4 -35.94 12.25 -76.16
CA ASN A 4 -36.56 11.03 -75.59
C ASN A 4 -35.75 9.73 -75.61
N LEU A 5 -34.73 9.67 -74.75
CA LEU A 5 -34.23 8.42 -74.13
C LEU A 5 -34.15 8.65 -72.61
N GLY A 6 -35.20 8.26 -71.87
CA GLY A 6 -35.34 8.62 -70.46
C GLY A 6 -36.56 8.01 -69.79
N SER A 7 -36.49 6.71 -69.47
CA SER A 7 -37.55 6.00 -68.73
C SER A 7 -37.05 4.71 -68.06
N SER A 8 -36.19 3.93 -68.73
CA SER A 8 -35.75 2.62 -68.21
C SER A 8 -34.82 2.74 -66.98
N SER A 9 -33.78 3.59 -67.02
CA SER A 9 -32.80 3.72 -65.92
C SER A 9 -33.38 4.18 -64.59
N ILE A 10 -34.52 4.89 -64.61
CA ILE A 10 -35.16 5.47 -63.43
C ILE A 10 -35.80 4.38 -62.55
N ILE A 11 -36.40 3.34 -63.15
CA ILE A 11 -37.09 2.29 -62.39
C ILE A 11 -36.07 1.46 -61.60
N THR A 12 -34.95 1.09 -62.21
CA THR A 12 -33.83 0.42 -61.51
C THR A 12 -33.22 1.28 -60.41
N LEU A 13 -33.08 2.61 -60.63
CA LEU A 13 -32.62 3.52 -59.59
C LEU A 13 -33.59 3.59 -58.41
N ILE A 14 -34.91 3.63 -58.67
CA ILE A 14 -35.94 3.69 -57.62
C ILE A 14 -35.94 2.40 -56.78
N THR A 15 -35.82 1.21 -57.40
CA THR A 15 -35.68 -0.04 -56.63
C THR A 15 -34.39 -0.09 -55.80
N LEU A 16 -33.31 0.58 -56.23
CA LEU A 16 -32.08 0.67 -55.45
C LEU A 16 -32.20 1.70 -54.30
N PHE A 17 -32.82 2.87 -54.56
CA PHE A 17 -33.01 3.92 -53.55
C PHE A 17 -33.98 3.50 -52.43
N ILE A 18 -35.02 2.70 -52.74
CA ILE A 18 -35.93 2.13 -51.74
C ILE A 18 -35.21 1.11 -50.82
N SER A 19 -34.04 0.60 -51.20
CA SER A 19 -33.20 -0.26 -50.34
C SER A 19 -32.18 0.49 -49.47
N LEU A 20 -32.08 1.83 -49.60
CA LEU A 20 -31.01 2.65 -49.01
C LEU A 20 -31.50 3.87 -48.22
N THR A 21 -32.80 4.02 -47.99
CA THR A 21 -33.32 4.95 -46.97
C THR A 21 -33.55 4.21 -45.64
N PRO A 22 -33.17 4.80 -44.49
CA PRO A 22 -33.56 4.25 -43.19
C PRO A 22 -35.08 4.40 -43.02
N THR A 23 -35.80 3.29 -42.93
CA THR A 23 -37.25 3.30 -42.66
C THR A 23 -37.50 3.87 -41.26
N LEU A 24 -38.27 4.96 -41.20
CA LEU A 24 -38.57 5.68 -39.97
C LEU A 24 -39.48 4.84 -39.05
N ILE A 25 -38.89 4.10 -38.10
CA ILE A 25 -39.64 3.44 -37.02
C ILE A 25 -39.98 4.52 -35.99
N LYS A 26 -41.06 5.25 -36.26
CA LYS A 26 -41.56 6.31 -35.39
C LYS A 26 -42.48 5.69 -34.33
N SER A 27 -42.02 5.59 -33.09
CA SER A 27 -42.94 5.53 -31.95
C SER A 27 -43.61 6.89 -31.79
N ASP A 28 -44.91 6.92 -31.48
CA ASP A 28 -45.65 8.20 -31.42
C ASP A 28 -45.37 8.99 -30.12
N GLU A 29 -44.63 8.39 -29.19
CA GLU A 29 -43.97 9.04 -28.05
C GLU A 29 -42.45 8.93 -28.25
N GLY A 30 -41.75 10.06 -28.18
CA GLY A 30 -40.46 10.24 -28.85
C GLY A 30 -39.22 9.99 -27.99
N ILE A 31 -38.41 8.98 -28.37
CA ILE A 31 -37.01 8.86 -27.97
C ILE A 31 -36.17 8.39 -29.18
N ASP A 32 -35.44 9.30 -29.83
CA ASP A 32 -34.70 9.01 -31.07
C ASP A 32 -33.35 8.32 -30.82
N VAL A 33 -33.32 6.98 -30.83
CA VAL A 33 -32.07 6.19 -30.88
C VAL A 33 -31.94 5.47 -32.23
N PHE A 34 -31.31 6.15 -33.20
CA PHE A 34 -31.13 5.64 -34.56
C PHE A 34 -30.10 4.50 -34.64
N LEU A 35 -30.58 3.25 -34.61
CA LEU A 35 -29.78 2.04 -34.88
C LEU A 35 -30.03 1.55 -36.32
N PRO A 36 -29.03 1.55 -37.22
CA PRO A 36 -29.22 1.08 -38.60
C PRO A 36 -29.46 -0.44 -38.66
N ILE A 37 -30.41 -0.85 -39.50
CA ILE A 37 -30.88 -2.24 -39.66
C ILE A 37 -29.73 -3.20 -40.00
N SER A 38 -28.71 -2.72 -40.71
CA SER A 38 -27.49 -3.46 -41.06
C SER A 38 -26.66 -3.94 -39.86
N LEU A 39 -26.87 -3.39 -38.66
CA LEU A 39 -26.28 -3.94 -37.44
C LEU A 39 -26.90 -5.28 -37.05
N ASN A 40 -28.10 -5.63 -37.54
CA ASN A 40 -28.83 -6.88 -37.30
C ASN A 40 -28.83 -7.29 -35.81
N LEU A 41 -29.52 -6.47 -35.01
CA LEU A 41 -29.61 -6.53 -33.56
C LEU A 41 -31.06 -6.82 -33.13
N THR A 42 -31.24 -7.63 -32.08
CA THR A 42 -32.55 -7.89 -31.45
C THR A 42 -32.92 -6.79 -30.47
N VAL A 43 -33.46 -5.69 -31.00
CA VAL A 43 -33.85 -4.48 -30.26
C VAL A 43 -35.35 -4.47 -29.96
N LEU A 44 -35.70 -4.10 -28.73
CA LEU A 44 -37.07 -3.91 -28.24
C LEU A 44 -37.28 -2.40 -27.99
N THR A 45 -38.38 -1.87 -28.51
CA THR A 45 -38.80 -0.45 -28.38
C THR A 45 -40.27 -0.33 -27.98
N ASP A 46 -40.89 -1.42 -27.53
CA ASP A 46 -42.25 -1.39 -27.00
C ASP A 46 -42.28 -0.72 -25.59
N PRO A 47 -43.36 -0.01 -25.22
CA PRO A 47 -43.41 0.71 -23.95
C PRO A 47 -43.24 -0.17 -22.71
N PHE A 48 -43.63 -1.45 -22.78
CA PHE A 48 -43.49 -2.38 -21.67
C PHE A 48 -42.01 -2.76 -21.43
N SER A 49 -41.28 -3.10 -22.48
CA SER A 49 -39.82 -3.34 -22.39
C SER A 49 -39.05 -2.10 -21.93
N ILE A 50 -39.45 -0.90 -22.36
CA ILE A 50 -38.82 0.37 -21.94
C ILE A 50 -39.06 0.63 -20.44
N SER A 51 -40.31 0.56 -19.96
CA SER A 51 -40.63 0.73 -18.53
C SER A 51 -39.99 -0.35 -17.65
N ALA A 52 -39.98 -1.61 -18.09
CA ALA A 52 -39.29 -2.70 -17.38
C ALA A 52 -37.76 -2.50 -17.29
N ALA A 53 -37.19 -1.55 -18.04
CA ALA A 53 -35.79 -1.15 -18.02
C ALA A 53 -35.52 0.23 -17.38
N SER A 54 -36.53 1.08 -17.17
CA SER A 54 -36.37 2.44 -16.61
C SER A 54 -36.28 2.47 -15.08
N HIS A 55 -36.99 1.55 -14.41
CA HIS A 55 -36.99 1.40 -12.95
C HIS A 55 -35.85 0.48 -12.45
N ASP A 56 -35.42 0.63 -11.20
CA ASP A 56 -34.55 -0.33 -10.50
C ASP A 56 -35.09 -0.63 -9.09
N PHE A 57 -34.52 -1.63 -8.39
CA PHE A 57 -34.99 -2.04 -7.06
C PHE A 57 -34.94 -0.91 -6.00
N GLY A 58 -34.17 0.14 -6.25
CA GLY A 58 -34.19 1.36 -5.44
C GLY A 58 -35.54 2.08 -5.47
N ASN A 59 -36.30 2.00 -6.58
CA ASN A 59 -37.58 2.68 -6.78
C ASN A 59 -37.56 4.19 -6.40
N ILE A 60 -36.40 4.84 -6.60
CA ILE A 60 -36.14 6.27 -6.32
C ILE A 60 -35.85 7.05 -7.62
N THR A 61 -35.23 6.41 -8.61
CA THR A 61 -34.89 6.97 -9.92
C THR A 61 -35.66 6.26 -11.02
N ASP A 62 -36.23 7.04 -11.94
CA ASP A 62 -36.89 6.54 -13.15
C ASP A 62 -36.23 7.17 -14.39
N GLU A 63 -35.54 6.36 -15.19
CA GLU A 63 -34.71 6.82 -16.31
C GLU A 63 -35.00 6.03 -17.59
N ASN A 64 -35.93 6.52 -18.40
CA ASN A 64 -36.34 5.87 -19.65
C ASN A 64 -35.18 5.69 -20.65
N PRO A 65 -34.82 4.45 -21.03
CA PRO A 65 -33.96 4.21 -22.17
C PRO A 65 -34.70 4.45 -23.49
N GLY A 66 -33.97 4.78 -24.56
CA GLY A 66 -34.56 4.88 -25.90
C GLY A 66 -34.75 3.52 -26.58
N ALA A 67 -33.99 2.50 -26.17
CA ALA A 67 -34.20 1.12 -26.62
C ALA A 67 -33.63 0.09 -25.63
N VAL A 68 -34.10 -1.15 -25.73
CA VAL A 68 -33.58 -2.30 -24.97
C VAL A 68 -33.05 -3.37 -25.93
N LEU A 69 -31.76 -3.69 -25.88
CA LEU A 69 -31.19 -4.82 -26.61
C LEU A 69 -31.44 -6.12 -25.82
N CYS A 70 -32.02 -7.13 -26.46
CA CYS A 70 -32.24 -8.47 -25.88
C CYS A 70 -31.38 -9.52 -26.62
N PRO A 71 -30.03 -9.43 -26.51
CA PRO A 71 -29.11 -10.09 -27.44
C PRO A 71 -29.21 -11.62 -27.41
N SER A 72 -29.24 -12.23 -28.59
CA SER A 72 -29.12 -13.68 -28.79
C SER A 72 -27.65 -14.16 -28.81
N SER A 73 -26.69 -13.24 -28.87
CA SER A 73 -25.25 -13.55 -28.97
C SER A 73 -24.36 -12.44 -28.42
N THR A 74 -23.16 -12.80 -27.97
CA THR A 74 -22.09 -11.84 -27.63
C THR A 74 -21.72 -10.94 -28.82
N THR A 75 -21.84 -11.46 -30.04
CA THR A 75 -21.62 -10.74 -31.30
C THR A 75 -22.61 -9.58 -31.52
N GLU A 76 -23.82 -9.60 -30.95
CA GLU A 76 -24.72 -8.44 -30.98
C GLU A 76 -24.24 -7.33 -30.05
N VAL A 77 -23.86 -7.67 -28.81
CA VAL A 77 -23.31 -6.72 -27.85
C VAL A 77 -22.02 -6.07 -28.39
N ALA A 78 -21.17 -6.86 -29.05
CA ALA A 78 -19.98 -6.36 -29.75
C ALA A 78 -20.31 -5.44 -30.94
N ARG A 79 -21.37 -5.72 -31.71
CA ARG A 79 -21.82 -4.84 -32.81
C ARG A 79 -22.38 -3.51 -32.29
N LEU A 80 -23.21 -3.55 -31.24
CA LEU A 80 -23.72 -2.35 -30.57
C LEU A 80 -22.58 -1.46 -30.05
N LEU A 81 -21.62 -2.03 -29.31
CA LEU A 81 -20.52 -1.26 -28.73
C LEU A 81 -19.54 -0.72 -29.80
N ARG A 82 -19.30 -1.46 -30.90
CA ARG A 82 -18.53 -0.93 -32.05
C ARG A 82 -19.23 0.24 -32.74
N PHE A 83 -20.55 0.18 -32.89
CA PHE A 83 -21.34 1.27 -33.48
C PHE A 83 -21.36 2.51 -32.58
N ALA A 84 -21.59 2.35 -31.28
CA ALA A 84 -21.51 3.44 -30.30
C ALA A 84 -20.11 4.09 -30.23
N ASN A 85 -19.05 3.33 -30.54
CA ASN A 85 -17.67 3.82 -30.64
C ASN A 85 -17.31 4.38 -32.03
N GLY A 86 -18.29 4.61 -32.92
CA GLY A 86 -18.08 5.16 -34.27
C GLY A 86 -17.34 4.23 -35.25
N GLY A 87 -17.03 2.98 -34.87
CA GLY A 87 -16.21 2.04 -35.64
C GLY A 87 -16.95 1.34 -36.78
N PHE A 88 -17.92 2.00 -37.42
CA PHE A 88 -18.82 1.39 -38.40
C PHE A 88 -18.97 2.28 -39.65
N SER A 89 -17.99 2.23 -40.55
CA SER A 89 -18.06 2.92 -41.84
C SER A 89 -19.00 2.18 -42.80
N TYR A 90 -19.98 2.89 -43.35
CA TYR A 90 -20.76 2.43 -44.49
C TYR A 90 -20.20 3.09 -45.76
N ASN A 91 -19.86 2.27 -46.77
CA ASN A 91 -19.44 2.70 -48.11
C ASN A 91 -18.29 3.74 -48.18
N GLY A 92 -17.31 3.68 -47.27
CA GLY A 92 -16.00 4.34 -47.46
C GLY A 92 -15.99 5.87 -47.40
N GLY A 93 -17.07 6.52 -46.96
CA GLY A 93 -17.15 7.97 -46.76
C GLY A 93 -17.28 8.33 -45.27
N SER A 94 -16.22 8.87 -44.66
CA SER A 94 -16.19 9.21 -43.23
C SER A 94 -16.40 10.71 -42.98
N THR A 95 -17.66 11.15 -42.94
CA THR A 95 -18.02 12.57 -42.71
C THR A 95 -19.19 12.77 -41.73
N GLY A 96 -19.45 11.80 -40.85
CA GLY A 96 -20.45 11.91 -39.77
C GLY A 96 -19.81 11.82 -38.37
N PRO A 97 -20.26 12.60 -37.38
CA PRO A 97 -19.85 12.42 -35.99
C PRO A 97 -20.36 11.10 -35.42
N ALA A 98 -19.62 10.50 -34.48
CA ALA A 98 -20.03 9.25 -33.83
C ALA A 98 -21.34 9.42 -33.03
N PRO A 99 -22.25 8.43 -33.04
CA PRO A 99 -23.57 8.56 -32.41
C PRO A 99 -23.45 8.55 -30.88
N THR A 100 -23.72 9.70 -30.25
CA THR A 100 -23.53 9.91 -28.81
C THR A 100 -24.70 9.40 -27.97
N PHE A 101 -24.79 8.09 -27.75
CA PHE A 101 -25.75 7.47 -26.82
C PHE A 101 -25.06 6.60 -25.77
N LYS A 102 -25.67 6.47 -24.58
CA LYS A 102 -25.17 5.62 -23.49
C LYS A 102 -25.53 4.15 -23.73
N VAL A 103 -24.69 3.23 -23.27
CA VAL A 103 -25.01 1.79 -23.20
C VAL A 103 -24.81 1.30 -21.76
N ALA A 104 -25.82 0.64 -21.18
CA ALA A 104 -25.74 0.05 -19.83
C ALA A 104 -26.10 -1.44 -19.87
N ALA A 105 -25.39 -2.26 -19.10
CA ALA A 105 -25.70 -3.69 -18.96
C ALA A 105 -26.63 -3.91 -17.76
N ARG A 106 -27.86 -4.39 -18.03
CA ARG A 106 -28.87 -4.68 -17.00
C ARG A 106 -28.93 -6.18 -16.73
N GLY A 107 -28.61 -6.54 -15.48
CA GLY A 107 -28.85 -7.86 -14.90
C GLY A 107 -30.29 -8.00 -14.42
N GLN A 108 -30.48 -8.41 -13.16
CA GLN A 108 -31.81 -8.52 -12.53
C GLN A 108 -32.35 -7.20 -11.93
N GLY A 109 -31.91 -6.04 -12.42
CA GLY A 109 -32.45 -4.73 -11.99
C GLY A 109 -32.21 -4.31 -10.53
N HIS A 110 -31.48 -5.09 -9.72
CA HIS A 110 -31.18 -4.80 -8.30
C HIS A 110 -30.14 -3.67 -8.05
N SER A 111 -30.14 -2.65 -8.92
CA SER A 111 -29.53 -1.36 -8.65
C SER A 111 -30.41 -0.54 -7.68
N LEU A 112 -29.90 0.59 -7.17
CA LEU A 112 -30.60 1.41 -6.17
C LEU A 112 -30.84 2.87 -6.61
N ARG A 113 -30.11 3.34 -7.63
CA ARG A 113 -30.01 4.75 -8.07
C ARG A 113 -29.58 4.84 -9.54
N GLY A 114 -30.17 4.03 -10.43
CA GLY A 114 -29.92 4.10 -11.87
C GLY A 114 -28.56 3.57 -12.33
N GLN A 115 -27.85 2.76 -11.53
CA GLN A 115 -26.55 2.21 -11.97
C GLN A 115 -26.65 1.24 -13.16
N ALA A 116 -27.87 0.84 -13.56
CA ALA A 116 -28.15 -0.05 -14.69
C ALA A 116 -29.10 0.54 -15.75
N SER A 117 -29.44 1.84 -15.66
CA SER A 117 -30.22 2.57 -16.67
C SER A 117 -29.30 3.26 -17.69
N ALA A 118 -29.87 3.60 -18.85
CA ALA A 118 -29.21 4.38 -19.89
C ALA A 118 -30.21 5.41 -20.44
N PRO A 119 -30.46 6.54 -19.75
CA PRO A 119 -31.45 7.52 -20.17
C PRO A 119 -31.16 8.03 -21.58
N GLY A 120 -32.15 7.92 -22.48
CA GLY A 120 -32.01 8.23 -23.91
C GLY A 120 -31.00 7.35 -24.67
N GLY A 121 -30.59 6.21 -24.10
CA GLY A 121 -29.61 5.28 -24.66
C GLY A 121 -30.15 3.85 -24.79
N VAL A 122 -29.24 2.88 -24.83
CA VAL A 122 -29.57 1.45 -25.00
C VAL A 122 -29.25 0.64 -23.74
N VAL A 123 -30.26 0.01 -23.17
CA VAL A 123 -30.07 -0.96 -22.07
C VAL A 123 -29.91 -2.37 -22.64
N VAL A 124 -28.83 -3.07 -22.30
CA VAL A 124 -28.57 -4.46 -22.70
C VAL A 124 -29.11 -5.39 -21.64
N ASN A 125 -30.19 -6.13 -21.96
CA ASN A 125 -30.78 -7.14 -21.09
C ASN A 125 -29.91 -8.42 -21.09
N MET A 126 -29.04 -8.54 -20.09
CA MET A 126 -28.11 -9.66 -19.97
C MET A 126 -28.80 -11.00 -19.72
N THR A 127 -30.04 -10.99 -19.23
CA THR A 127 -30.85 -12.21 -19.06
C THR A 127 -31.20 -12.85 -20.40
N CYS A 128 -31.33 -12.07 -21.49
CA CYS A 128 -31.49 -12.62 -22.84
C CYS A 128 -30.22 -13.37 -23.28
N LEU A 129 -29.03 -12.80 -23.03
CA LEU A 129 -27.76 -13.43 -23.37
C LEU A 129 -27.55 -14.76 -22.62
N ALA A 130 -27.93 -14.83 -21.34
CA ALA A 130 -27.87 -16.06 -20.56
C ALA A 130 -28.83 -17.13 -21.09
N LYS A 131 -30.06 -16.76 -21.45
CA LYS A 131 -31.05 -17.68 -22.06
C LYS A 131 -30.61 -18.20 -23.45
N ALA A 132 -29.81 -17.44 -24.18
CA ALA A 132 -29.30 -17.81 -25.50
C ALA A 132 -27.95 -18.56 -25.47
N ALA A 133 -27.32 -18.72 -24.30
CA ALA A 133 -26.02 -19.35 -24.14
C ALA A 133 -26.03 -20.84 -24.53
N LYS A 134 -24.99 -21.28 -25.25
CA LYS A 134 -24.80 -22.68 -25.70
C LYS A 134 -23.41 -23.17 -25.29
N PRO A 135 -23.25 -24.41 -24.81
CA PRO A 135 -24.29 -25.44 -24.68
C PRO A 135 -25.28 -25.20 -23.53
N ALA A 136 -24.90 -24.42 -22.51
CA ALA A 136 -25.75 -24.03 -21.39
C ALA A 136 -25.28 -22.69 -20.80
N ALA A 137 -26.10 -22.07 -19.93
CA ALA A 137 -25.76 -20.85 -19.21
C ALA A 137 -24.77 -21.07 -18.04
N VAL A 138 -24.69 -22.30 -17.54
CA VAL A 138 -23.75 -22.77 -16.51
C VAL A 138 -23.11 -24.06 -17.02
N VAL A 139 -21.78 -24.12 -17.06
CA VAL A 139 -21.01 -25.30 -17.46
C VAL A 139 -19.97 -25.59 -16.38
N ILE A 140 -20.14 -26.68 -15.65
CA ILE A 140 -19.22 -27.10 -14.59
C ILE A 140 -18.09 -27.92 -15.19
N SER A 141 -16.87 -27.72 -14.69
CA SER A 141 -15.67 -28.45 -15.13
C SER A 141 -15.77 -29.94 -14.80
N ALA A 142 -15.09 -30.79 -15.58
CA ALA A 142 -15.19 -32.24 -15.44
C ALA A 142 -14.60 -32.78 -14.12
N ASP A 143 -13.73 -32.01 -13.48
CA ASP A 143 -13.12 -32.22 -12.17
C ASP A 143 -13.86 -31.50 -11.02
N GLY A 144 -14.88 -30.69 -11.33
CA GLY A 144 -15.70 -29.96 -10.35
C GLY A 144 -15.04 -28.74 -9.71
N THR A 145 -13.85 -28.31 -10.15
CA THR A 145 -13.09 -27.19 -9.55
C THR A 145 -13.57 -25.79 -9.96
N TYR A 146 -14.30 -25.66 -11.08
CA TYR A 146 -14.85 -24.37 -11.51
C TYR A 146 -16.17 -24.48 -12.30
N ALA A 147 -16.92 -23.38 -12.36
CA ALA A 147 -18.05 -23.20 -13.27
C ALA A 147 -17.80 -22.05 -14.25
N ASP A 148 -17.93 -22.32 -15.54
CA ASP A 148 -18.04 -21.32 -16.60
C ASP A 148 -19.49 -20.86 -16.71
N VAL A 149 -19.76 -19.59 -16.38
CA VAL A 149 -21.12 -19.06 -16.22
C VAL A 149 -21.34 -17.81 -17.07
N ALA A 150 -22.43 -17.80 -17.85
CA ALA A 150 -22.88 -16.62 -18.59
C ALA A 150 -23.32 -15.51 -17.62
N ALA A 151 -22.83 -14.28 -17.80
CA ALA A 151 -22.90 -13.22 -16.80
C ALA A 151 -24.32 -12.72 -16.45
N GLY A 152 -25.32 -13.00 -17.29
CA GLY A 152 -26.72 -12.69 -16.99
C GLY A 152 -27.42 -13.70 -16.05
N THR A 153 -26.83 -14.87 -15.82
CA THR A 153 -27.38 -15.95 -15.00
C THR A 153 -27.49 -15.53 -13.53
N MET A 154 -28.54 -15.96 -12.83
CA MET A 154 -28.72 -15.69 -11.40
C MET A 154 -27.90 -16.66 -10.54
N TRP A 155 -27.39 -16.20 -9.40
CA TRP A 155 -26.64 -17.04 -8.46
C TRP A 155 -27.44 -18.25 -7.95
N VAL A 156 -28.77 -18.13 -7.82
CA VAL A 156 -29.64 -19.25 -7.43
C VAL A 156 -29.63 -20.39 -8.47
N ASP A 157 -29.43 -20.10 -9.76
CA ASP A 157 -29.37 -21.11 -10.82
C ASP A 157 -27.96 -21.71 -10.95
N VAL A 158 -26.92 -20.92 -10.66
CA VAL A 158 -25.55 -21.43 -10.47
C VAL A 158 -25.51 -22.42 -9.30
N LEU A 159 -26.16 -22.08 -8.17
CA LEU A 159 -26.23 -22.93 -6.99
C LEU A 159 -26.92 -24.27 -7.28
N LYS A 160 -28.08 -24.27 -7.97
CA LYS A 160 -28.79 -25.50 -8.37
C LYS A 160 -27.88 -26.43 -9.18
N ALA A 161 -27.32 -25.92 -10.27
CA ALA A 161 -26.46 -26.70 -11.17
C ALA A 161 -25.20 -27.23 -10.46
N ALA A 162 -24.60 -26.44 -9.56
CA ALA A 162 -23.44 -26.85 -8.79
C ALA A 162 -23.77 -27.96 -7.77
N VAL A 163 -24.87 -27.81 -7.01
CA VAL A 163 -25.30 -28.79 -6.00
C VAL A 163 -25.71 -30.12 -6.63
N GLU A 164 -26.27 -30.14 -7.84
CA GLU A 164 -26.49 -31.36 -8.65
C GLU A 164 -25.19 -32.14 -8.94
N ARG A 165 -24.02 -31.49 -8.84
CA ARG A 165 -22.69 -32.09 -8.98
C ARG A 165 -21.95 -32.26 -7.65
N GLY A 166 -22.57 -31.94 -6.51
CA GLY A 166 -21.94 -32.01 -5.19
C GLY A 166 -20.91 -30.91 -4.93
N VAL A 167 -20.94 -29.80 -5.69
CA VAL A 167 -20.00 -28.68 -5.60
C VAL A 167 -20.72 -27.34 -5.46
N SER A 168 -20.02 -26.31 -5.02
CA SER A 168 -20.61 -25.01 -4.67
C SER A 168 -19.59 -23.88 -4.82
N PRO A 169 -19.99 -22.69 -5.32
CA PRO A 169 -19.22 -21.47 -5.08
C PRO A 169 -18.93 -21.23 -3.59
N VAL A 170 -17.73 -20.74 -3.29
CA VAL A 170 -17.25 -20.56 -1.90
C VAL A 170 -17.62 -19.22 -1.25
N SER A 171 -18.16 -18.27 -2.02
CA SER A 171 -18.56 -16.95 -1.56
C SER A 171 -19.89 -16.54 -2.17
N TRP A 172 -20.76 -15.93 -1.37
CA TRP A 172 -22.13 -15.62 -1.74
C TRP A 172 -22.50 -14.15 -1.47
N THR A 173 -23.66 -13.77 -2.00
CA THR A 173 -24.49 -12.67 -1.52
C THR A 173 -25.69 -13.27 -0.79
N ASP A 174 -26.23 -12.59 0.22
CA ASP A 174 -27.34 -13.12 1.02
C ASP A 174 -28.64 -13.30 0.23
N TYR A 175 -28.78 -12.55 -0.87
CA TYR A 175 -29.84 -12.71 -1.84
C TYR A 175 -29.28 -13.28 -3.15
N LEU A 176 -29.87 -14.39 -3.62
CA LEU A 176 -29.34 -15.20 -4.73
C LEU A 176 -29.95 -14.88 -6.11
N TYR A 177 -31.00 -14.05 -6.17
CA TYR A 177 -31.65 -13.65 -7.43
C TYR A 177 -30.97 -12.42 -8.05
N LEU A 178 -29.65 -12.30 -7.83
CA LEU A 178 -28.76 -11.33 -8.46
C LEU A 178 -28.01 -12.02 -9.61
N SER A 179 -27.74 -11.29 -10.70
CA SER A 179 -26.94 -11.82 -11.81
C SER A 179 -25.44 -11.79 -11.50
N VAL A 180 -24.70 -12.83 -11.91
CA VAL A 180 -23.24 -12.96 -11.74
C VAL A 180 -22.47 -11.70 -12.18
N GLY A 181 -22.75 -11.18 -13.38
CA GLY A 181 -22.08 -9.98 -13.91
C GLY A 181 -22.34 -8.71 -13.08
N GLY A 182 -23.54 -8.58 -12.50
CA GLY A 182 -23.91 -7.45 -11.63
C GLY A 182 -23.19 -7.46 -10.28
N THR A 183 -23.13 -8.61 -9.61
CA THR A 183 -22.39 -8.75 -8.34
C THR A 183 -20.87 -8.58 -8.55
N LEU A 184 -20.31 -9.17 -9.61
CA LEU A 184 -18.89 -9.06 -9.94
C LEU A 184 -18.47 -7.66 -10.41
N SER A 185 -19.41 -6.85 -10.90
CA SER A 185 -19.17 -5.41 -11.19
C SER A 185 -19.11 -4.54 -9.93
N ASN A 186 -19.36 -5.11 -8.74
CA ASN A 186 -19.33 -4.42 -7.45
C ASN A 186 -18.32 -5.09 -6.49
N ALA A 187 -18.67 -6.29 -6.01
CA ALA A 187 -17.87 -7.15 -5.14
C ALA A 187 -18.49 -8.54 -4.98
N GLY A 188 -19.78 -8.59 -4.65
CA GLY A 188 -20.48 -9.79 -4.15
C GLY A 188 -20.02 -10.14 -2.73
N ILE A 189 -20.82 -9.79 -1.73
CA ILE A 189 -20.48 -9.84 -0.30
C ILE A 189 -21.63 -10.50 0.46
N GLY A 190 -21.27 -11.33 1.43
CA GLY A 190 -22.13 -11.98 2.41
C GLY A 190 -21.27 -12.65 3.50
N GLY A 191 -21.87 -13.33 4.47
CA GLY A 191 -21.18 -13.85 5.66
C GLY A 191 -19.99 -14.82 5.45
N GLN A 192 -19.69 -15.32 4.25
CA GLN A 192 -18.47 -16.11 3.98
C GLN A 192 -17.23 -15.26 3.64
N THR A 193 -17.42 -13.94 3.42
CA THR A 193 -16.39 -13.02 2.91
C THR A 193 -15.13 -12.98 3.77
N PHE A 194 -15.25 -13.13 5.09
CA PHE A 194 -14.08 -13.13 5.98
C PHE A 194 -13.15 -14.35 5.79
N ARG A 195 -13.68 -15.47 5.28
CA ARG A 195 -12.97 -16.75 5.08
C ARG A 195 -12.51 -16.94 3.64
N HIS A 196 -13.36 -16.64 2.65
CA HIS A 196 -13.07 -16.86 1.22
C HIS A 196 -12.85 -15.57 0.42
N GLY A 197 -13.06 -14.40 1.01
CA GLY A 197 -13.12 -13.13 0.27
C GLY A 197 -14.45 -12.96 -0.47
N PRO A 198 -14.70 -11.79 -1.07
CA PRO A 198 -15.91 -11.54 -1.85
C PRO A 198 -15.91 -12.35 -3.14
N GLN A 199 -17.04 -12.39 -3.86
CA GLN A 199 -17.20 -13.15 -5.11
C GLN A 199 -16.15 -12.75 -6.16
N ILE A 200 -15.79 -11.47 -6.27
CA ILE A 200 -14.70 -11.01 -7.16
C ILE A 200 -13.34 -11.65 -6.88
N SER A 201 -13.07 -12.09 -5.64
CA SER A 201 -11.81 -12.78 -5.28
C SER A 201 -11.82 -14.26 -5.64
N ASN A 202 -12.97 -14.80 -6.06
CA ASN A 202 -13.23 -16.22 -6.34
C ASN A 202 -13.58 -16.45 -7.82
N VAL A 203 -12.99 -15.63 -8.71
CA VAL A 203 -13.11 -15.71 -10.16
C VAL A 203 -11.72 -15.88 -10.78
N HIS A 204 -11.57 -16.86 -11.67
CA HIS A 204 -10.30 -17.16 -12.35
C HIS A 204 -10.11 -16.36 -13.64
N GLU A 205 -11.18 -16.17 -14.43
CA GLU A 205 -11.15 -15.42 -15.69
C GLU A 205 -12.52 -14.79 -16.02
N LEU A 206 -12.52 -13.83 -16.96
CA LEU A 206 -13.71 -13.13 -17.47
C LEU A 206 -13.63 -12.98 -18.99
N ASP A 207 -14.74 -13.22 -19.69
CA ASP A 207 -14.92 -12.75 -21.07
C ASP A 207 -15.58 -11.36 -21.02
N VAL A 208 -14.93 -10.33 -21.59
CA VAL A 208 -15.38 -8.94 -21.52
C VAL A 208 -15.40 -8.29 -22.91
N ILE A 209 -16.49 -7.60 -23.24
CA ILE A 209 -16.61 -6.79 -24.46
C ILE A 209 -16.38 -5.32 -24.09
N THR A 210 -15.28 -4.75 -24.56
CA THR A 210 -14.84 -3.39 -24.20
C THR A 210 -15.60 -2.29 -24.95
N GLY A 211 -16.01 -1.24 -24.23
CA GLY A 211 -16.44 0.04 -24.82
C GLY A 211 -15.32 1.07 -24.69
N GLY A 212 -14.92 1.72 -25.79
CA GLY A 212 -13.64 2.44 -25.89
C GLY A 212 -13.49 3.76 -25.11
N LEU A 213 -14.46 4.12 -24.25
CA LEU A 213 -14.45 5.38 -23.47
C LEU A 213 -14.66 5.20 -21.95
N GLY A 214 -14.57 3.97 -21.42
CA GLY A 214 -14.53 3.68 -19.98
C GLY A 214 -15.91 3.70 -19.27
N GLN A 215 -16.25 2.78 -18.38
CA GLN A 215 -15.41 1.92 -17.55
C GLN A 215 -15.23 0.51 -18.13
N PHE A 216 -14.07 0.23 -18.74
CA PHE A 216 -13.57 -1.09 -19.17
C PHE A 216 -14.46 -1.89 -20.16
N GLY A 217 -15.62 -2.44 -19.76
CA GLY A 217 -16.48 -3.23 -20.65
C GLY A 217 -17.58 -4.04 -19.98
N ILE A 218 -18.40 -4.72 -20.78
CA ILE A 218 -19.49 -5.61 -20.35
C ILE A 218 -18.95 -7.03 -20.17
N ILE A 219 -19.07 -7.60 -18.97
CA ILE A 219 -18.79 -9.02 -18.70
C ILE A 219 -19.86 -9.88 -19.39
N THR A 220 -19.44 -10.91 -20.12
CA THR A 220 -20.32 -11.86 -20.82
C THR A 220 -20.25 -13.28 -20.26
N ARG A 221 -19.08 -13.70 -19.75
CA ARG A 221 -18.86 -14.95 -19.00
C ARG A 221 -17.90 -14.70 -17.84
N ALA A 222 -18.03 -15.46 -16.75
CA ALA A 222 -17.06 -15.57 -15.68
C ALA A 222 -16.74 -17.04 -15.38
N ARG A 223 -15.48 -17.34 -15.04
CA ARG A 223 -15.07 -18.64 -14.48
C ARG A 223 -15.00 -18.55 -12.96
N ILE A 224 -15.97 -19.15 -12.29
CA ILE A 224 -16.17 -19.06 -10.84
C ILE A 224 -15.53 -20.27 -10.17
N ALA A 225 -14.77 -20.06 -9.09
CA ALA A 225 -14.17 -21.14 -8.30
C ALA A 225 -15.25 -21.93 -7.54
N LEU A 226 -15.09 -23.25 -7.51
CA LEU A 226 -15.97 -24.17 -6.77
C LEU A 226 -15.17 -24.98 -5.73
N ASP A 227 -15.88 -25.43 -4.70
CA ASP A 227 -15.42 -26.38 -3.68
C ASP A 227 -16.56 -27.37 -3.37
N HIS A 228 -16.34 -28.34 -2.48
CA HIS A 228 -17.37 -29.30 -2.05
C HIS A 228 -18.64 -28.61 -1.51
N ALA A 229 -19.83 -29.01 -1.98
CA ALA A 229 -21.10 -28.53 -1.44
C ALA A 229 -21.43 -29.26 -0.12
N PRO A 230 -21.47 -28.57 1.03
CA PRO A 230 -21.93 -29.19 2.27
C PRO A 230 -23.39 -29.60 2.15
N THR A 231 -23.78 -30.71 2.75
CA THR A 231 -25.16 -31.18 2.72
C THR A 231 -26.06 -30.43 3.69
N ARG A 232 -25.55 -30.01 4.87
CA ARG A 232 -26.34 -29.39 5.94
C ARG A 232 -25.59 -28.28 6.67
N VAL A 233 -26.36 -27.46 7.41
CA VAL A 233 -25.89 -26.28 8.12
C VAL A 233 -26.51 -26.23 9.51
N LYS A 234 -25.67 -26.06 10.54
CA LYS A 234 -26.07 -25.63 11.87
C LYS A 234 -26.06 -24.10 11.87
N TRP A 235 -27.23 -23.49 11.80
CA TRP A 235 -27.43 -22.03 11.70
C TRP A 235 -27.87 -21.49 13.05
N SER A 236 -27.08 -20.58 13.63
CA SER A 236 -27.28 -20.08 14.99
C SER A 236 -27.47 -18.57 15.01
N ARG A 237 -28.47 -18.09 15.77
CA ARG A 237 -28.59 -16.68 16.18
C ARG A 237 -28.35 -16.57 17.68
N ILE A 238 -27.42 -15.68 18.05
CA ILE A 238 -26.90 -15.53 19.42
C ILE A 238 -27.06 -14.06 19.83
N LEU A 239 -27.75 -13.78 20.94
CA LEU A 239 -28.12 -12.41 21.33
C LEU A 239 -27.16 -11.79 22.35
N TYR A 240 -26.76 -10.55 22.10
CA TYR A 240 -25.89 -9.75 22.96
C TYR A 240 -26.60 -8.44 23.35
N SER A 241 -26.39 -7.99 24.60
CA SER A 241 -26.81 -6.66 25.08
C SER A 241 -25.67 -5.65 25.19
N ASP A 242 -24.40 -6.10 25.10
CA ASP A 242 -23.21 -5.23 25.02
C ASP A 242 -22.58 -5.32 23.63
N PHE A 243 -22.46 -4.16 22.98
CA PHE A 243 -21.77 -4.01 21.70
C PHE A 243 -20.29 -4.38 21.78
N SER A 244 -19.62 -4.14 22.91
CA SER A 244 -18.19 -4.42 23.08
C SER A 244 -17.90 -5.93 23.06
N ALA A 245 -18.75 -6.72 23.72
CA ALA A 245 -18.75 -8.17 23.66
C ALA A 245 -19.06 -8.69 22.25
N PHE A 246 -20.14 -8.21 21.63
CA PHE A 246 -20.53 -8.56 20.27
C PHE A 246 -19.40 -8.31 19.25
N LYS A 247 -18.83 -7.10 19.23
CA LYS A 247 -17.68 -6.70 18.39
C LYS A 247 -16.47 -7.61 18.59
N ARG A 248 -16.07 -7.83 19.85
CA ARG A 248 -14.91 -8.66 20.22
C ARG A 248 -15.10 -10.10 19.75
N ASP A 249 -16.30 -10.64 19.91
CA ASP A 249 -16.58 -12.04 19.65
C ASP A 249 -16.79 -12.29 18.14
N GLN A 250 -17.36 -11.33 17.39
CA GLN A 250 -17.30 -11.30 15.92
C GLN A 250 -15.84 -11.30 15.42
N GLU A 251 -14.99 -10.37 15.89
CA GLU A 251 -13.58 -10.28 15.51
C GLU A 251 -12.78 -11.54 15.86
N ARG A 252 -13.08 -12.16 17.01
CA ARG A 252 -12.50 -13.44 17.41
C ARG A 252 -12.87 -14.55 16.42
N LEU A 253 -14.15 -14.71 16.09
CA LEU A 253 -14.61 -15.79 15.22
C LEU A 253 -14.04 -15.67 13.80
N ILE A 254 -13.97 -14.45 13.23
CA ILE A 254 -13.36 -14.26 11.90
C ILE A 254 -11.83 -14.43 11.90
N SER A 255 -11.18 -14.46 13.07
CA SER A 255 -9.74 -14.74 13.20
C SER A 255 -9.39 -16.23 13.26
N MET A 256 -10.39 -17.11 13.43
CA MET A 256 -10.19 -18.57 13.49
C MET A 256 -9.98 -19.15 12.09
N THR A 257 -8.71 -19.37 11.72
CA THR A 257 -8.31 -19.88 10.40
C THR A 257 -8.53 -21.38 10.18
N ASN A 258 -8.78 -22.14 11.23
CA ASN A 258 -8.79 -23.60 11.21
C ASN A 258 -10.20 -24.14 10.91
N ASP A 259 -10.35 -25.44 10.68
CA ASP A 259 -11.64 -26.07 10.37
C ASP A 259 -12.62 -26.07 11.55
N LEU A 260 -12.11 -25.83 12.76
CA LEU A 260 -12.86 -25.57 13.98
C LEU A 260 -13.54 -24.19 14.01
N GLY A 261 -13.17 -23.26 13.12
CA GLY A 261 -13.83 -21.96 12.99
C GLY A 261 -15.21 -22.05 12.32
N VAL A 262 -15.98 -20.97 12.37
CA VAL A 262 -17.26 -20.87 11.63
C VAL A 262 -17.03 -20.70 10.12
N ASP A 263 -18.03 -21.02 9.31
CA ASP A 263 -17.97 -20.96 7.83
C ASP A 263 -18.78 -19.78 7.27
N PHE A 264 -19.74 -19.28 8.07
CA PHE A 264 -20.51 -18.06 7.84
C PHE A 264 -20.56 -17.26 9.14
N LEU A 265 -20.39 -15.93 9.04
CA LEU A 265 -20.59 -14.99 10.13
C LEU A 265 -21.13 -13.66 9.61
N GLU A 266 -22.25 -13.23 10.17
CA GLU A 266 -22.82 -11.90 10.03
C GLU A 266 -23.26 -11.34 11.39
N GLY A 267 -23.94 -10.20 11.36
CA GLY A 267 -24.58 -9.63 12.52
C GLY A 267 -25.71 -8.70 12.11
N GLN A 268 -26.73 -8.60 12.96
CA GLN A 268 -27.93 -7.81 12.72
C GLN A 268 -28.29 -7.01 13.98
N LEU A 269 -28.97 -5.87 13.83
CA LEU A 269 -29.50 -5.10 14.97
C LEU A 269 -31.00 -5.29 15.13
N MET A 270 -31.44 -5.61 16.35
CA MET A 270 -32.85 -5.52 16.77
C MET A 270 -33.00 -4.30 17.69
N MET A 271 -33.84 -3.34 17.30
CA MET A 271 -34.02 -2.07 18.01
C MET A 271 -35.47 -1.89 18.45
N SER A 272 -35.70 -1.33 19.64
CA SER A 272 -37.05 -1.15 20.21
C SER A 272 -37.89 -0.08 19.49
N ASN A 273 -37.28 0.70 18.59
CA ASN A 273 -37.97 1.63 17.69
C ASN A 273 -38.04 1.08 16.25
N GLY A 274 -37.93 -0.24 16.04
CA GLY A 274 -38.01 -0.86 14.72
C GLY A 274 -38.81 -2.16 14.72
N PHE A 275 -38.89 -2.79 13.55
CA PHE A 275 -39.53 -4.11 13.42
C PHE A 275 -38.60 -5.21 13.96
N VAL A 276 -38.98 -5.82 15.08
CA VAL A 276 -38.27 -6.98 15.66
C VAL A 276 -38.81 -8.26 15.03
N ASP A 277 -38.19 -8.75 13.95
CA ASP A 277 -38.57 -10.06 13.39
C ASP A 277 -38.19 -11.17 14.37
N THR A 278 -39.20 -11.78 14.97
CA THR A 278 -39.05 -12.91 15.89
C THR A 278 -39.24 -14.26 15.20
N SER A 279 -39.44 -14.29 13.86
CA SER A 279 -39.86 -15.50 13.14
C SER A 279 -38.83 -16.63 13.12
N PHE A 280 -37.54 -16.32 13.34
CA PHE A 280 -36.48 -17.32 13.54
C PHE A 280 -36.56 -18.04 14.90
N PHE A 281 -37.12 -17.41 15.93
CA PHE A 281 -37.11 -17.95 17.29
C PHE A 281 -38.32 -18.86 17.54
N PRO A 282 -38.16 -19.95 18.33
CA PRO A 282 -39.28 -20.80 18.75
C PRO A 282 -40.39 -19.98 19.42
N LEU A 283 -41.65 -20.34 19.19
CA LEU A 283 -42.85 -19.65 19.73
C LEU A 283 -42.83 -19.46 21.25
N SER A 284 -42.14 -20.35 21.99
CA SER A 284 -41.88 -20.26 23.43
C SER A 284 -41.03 -19.06 23.85
N ASP A 285 -40.19 -18.56 22.94
CA ASP A 285 -39.09 -17.64 23.23
C ASP A 285 -39.24 -16.29 22.52
N GLN A 286 -40.15 -16.16 21.54
CA GLN A 286 -40.44 -14.90 20.86
C GLN A 286 -40.79 -13.77 21.85
N THR A 287 -41.54 -14.09 22.91
CA THR A 287 -41.87 -13.16 24.00
C THR A 287 -40.66 -12.80 24.87
N ARG A 288 -39.76 -13.76 25.15
CA ARG A 288 -38.50 -13.53 25.88
C ARG A 288 -37.57 -12.60 25.10
N VAL A 289 -37.45 -12.81 23.78
CA VAL A 289 -36.64 -11.95 22.91
C VAL A 289 -37.25 -10.55 22.78
N ALA A 290 -38.58 -10.47 22.63
CA ALA A 290 -39.27 -9.18 22.58
C ALA A 290 -39.11 -8.37 23.88
N SER A 291 -39.14 -9.02 25.06
CA SER A 291 -38.79 -8.36 26.34
C SER A 291 -37.36 -7.83 26.29
N LEU A 292 -36.39 -8.70 25.96
CA LEU A 292 -34.96 -8.36 25.94
C LEU A 292 -34.63 -7.13 25.07
N VAL A 293 -35.31 -6.98 23.92
CA VAL A 293 -35.17 -5.78 23.05
C VAL A 293 -35.79 -4.53 23.68
N ASN A 294 -36.93 -4.64 24.37
CA ASN A 294 -37.51 -3.51 25.11
C ASN A 294 -36.66 -3.10 26.31
N ASP A 295 -36.13 -4.07 27.05
CA ASP A 295 -35.33 -3.89 28.26
C ASP A 295 -33.98 -3.20 27.97
N HIS A 296 -33.31 -3.55 26.86
CA HIS A 296 -32.01 -2.99 26.47
C HIS A 296 -32.07 -1.91 25.37
N ARG A 297 -33.22 -1.68 24.75
CA ARG A 297 -33.46 -0.83 23.56
C ARG A 297 -32.76 -1.26 22.26
N ILE A 298 -31.57 -1.85 22.35
CA ILE A 298 -30.84 -2.48 21.23
C ILE A 298 -30.36 -3.86 21.68
N ILE A 299 -30.52 -4.86 20.81
CA ILE A 299 -29.89 -6.17 20.92
C ILE A 299 -29.13 -6.46 19.63
N TYR A 300 -27.90 -6.93 19.80
CA TYR A 300 -27.01 -7.30 18.69
C TYR A 300 -27.14 -8.80 18.47
N VAL A 301 -27.60 -9.18 17.29
CA VAL A 301 -27.75 -10.57 16.85
C VAL A 301 -26.47 -10.98 16.16
N LEU A 302 -25.68 -11.87 16.75
CA LEU A 302 -24.61 -12.58 16.06
C LEU A 302 -25.23 -13.75 15.29
N GLU A 303 -25.11 -13.74 13.97
CA GLU A 303 -25.60 -14.79 13.10
C GLU A 303 -24.42 -15.59 12.56
N VAL A 304 -24.33 -16.86 12.93
CA VAL A 304 -23.20 -17.73 12.57
C VAL A 304 -23.70 -19.06 12.05
N ALA A 305 -22.97 -19.63 11.10
CA ALA A 305 -23.26 -20.97 10.60
C ALA A 305 -22.00 -21.83 10.52
N LYS A 306 -22.16 -23.11 10.86
CA LYS A 306 -21.17 -24.16 10.66
C LYS A 306 -21.73 -25.18 9.68
N TYR A 307 -21.01 -25.41 8.60
CA TYR A 307 -21.38 -26.36 7.56
C TYR A 307 -20.94 -27.77 7.97
N TYR A 308 -21.73 -28.79 7.65
CA TYR A 308 -21.44 -30.16 8.01
C TYR A 308 -22.03 -31.20 7.06
N ASP A 309 -21.50 -32.42 7.16
CA ASP A 309 -21.85 -33.56 6.34
C ASP A 309 -22.05 -34.82 7.18
N ARG A 310 -22.51 -35.91 6.57
CA ARG A 310 -22.70 -37.21 7.24
C ARG A 310 -21.43 -37.72 7.94
N THR A 311 -20.25 -37.31 7.48
CA THR A 311 -18.93 -37.63 8.06
C THR A 311 -18.59 -36.79 9.29
N THR A 312 -19.02 -35.52 9.35
CA THR A 312 -18.72 -34.58 10.45
C THR A 312 -19.86 -34.40 11.45
N LEU A 313 -21.07 -34.89 11.14
CA LEU A 313 -22.21 -34.98 12.05
C LEU A 313 -21.88 -35.54 13.46
N PRO A 314 -21.02 -36.56 13.65
CA PRO A 314 -20.71 -37.06 15.00
C PRO A 314 -19.95 -36.08 15.91
N ILE A 315 -19.32 -35.05 15.34
CA ILE A 315 -18.50 -34.07 16.05
C ILE A 315 -19.09 -32.64 16.02
N ILE A 316 -20.07 -32.37 15.16
CA ILE A 316 -20.55 -30.99 14.89
C ILE A 316 -21.08 -30.29 16.14
N ASP A 317 -21.86 -30.99 16.96
CA ASP A 317 -22.44 -30.41 18.17
C ASP A 317 -21.35 -30.16 19.24
N GLN A 318 -20.29 -30.98 19.28
CA GLN A 318 -19.12 -30.74 20.16
C GLN A 318 -18.30 -29.53 19.70
N VAL A 319 -18.19 -29.29 18.40
CA VAL A 319 -17.53 -28.09 17.85
C VAL A 319 -18.32 -26.83 18.18
N ILE A 320 -19.65 -26.89 18.11
CA ILE A 320 -20.53 -25.78 18.51
C ILE A 320 -20.42 -25.51 20.01
N ASP A 321 -20.46 -26.54 20.85
CA ASP A 321 -20.20 -26.44 22.30
C ASP A 321 -18.85 -25.79 22.59
N MET A 322 -17.79 -26.20 21.89
CA MET A 322 -16.43 -25.65 22.05
C MET A 322 -16.35 -24.18 21.65
N LEU A 323 -16.95 -23.77 20.52
CA LEU A 323 -17.01 -22.38 20.08
C LEU A 323 -17.78 -21.52 21.10
N THR A 324 -18.99 -21.94 21.43
CA THR A 324 -19.98 -21.17 22.21
C THR A 324 -19.59 -20.99 23.67
N ARG A 325 -18.91 -21.96 24.30
CA ARG A 325 -18.30 -21.83 25.63
C ARG A 325 -17.34 -20.64 25.77
N THR A 326 -16.91 -20.05 24.66
CA THR A 326 -15.92 -18.97 24.65
C THR A 326 -16.50 -17.59 24.27
N LEU A 327 -17.82 -17.50 24.08
CA LEU A 327 -18.55 -16.30 23.68
C LEU A 327 -19.24 -15.65 24.90
N GLY A 328 -19.29 -14.32 24.94
CA GLY A 328 -19.86 -13.53 26.04
C GLY A 328 -21.28 -13.01 25.75
N PHE A 329 -22.17 -13.88 25.29
CA PHE A 329 -23.56 -13.55 24.94
C PHE A 329 -24.52 -13.60 26.14
N ALA A 330 -25.77 -13.16 25.95
CA ALA A 330 -26.79 -13.18 27.01
C ALA A 330 -27.15 -14.63 27.40
N PRO A 331 -27.02 -15.05 28.67
CA PRO A 331 -27.26 -16.43 29.09
C PRO A 331 -28.66 -16.93 28.71
N GLY A 332 -28.72 -18.08 28.02
CA GLY A 332 -29.98 -18.67 27.57
C GLY A 332 -30.64 -17.99 26.36
N PHE A 333 -29.88 -17.18 25.59
CA PHE A 333 -30.33 -16.58 24.32
C PHE A 333 -29.41 -16.95 23.15
N MET A 334 -29.15 -18.26 23.00
CA MET A 334 -28.62 -18.87 21.78
C MET A 334 -29.67 -19.80 21.20
N PHE A 335 -29.96 -19.64 19.91
CA PHE A 335 -30.96 -20.41 19.18
C PHE A 335 -30.31 -21.03 17.95
N VAL A 336 -30.44 -22.35 17.78
CA VAL A 336 -29.82 -23.12 16.70
C VAL A 336 -30.89 -23.82 15.88
N GLN A 337 -30.84 -23.66 14.56
CA GLN A 337 -31.62 -24.43 13.59
C GLN A 337 -30.69 -25.35 12.77
N ASP A 338 -31.24 -26.44 12.25
CA ASP A 338 -30.52 -27.43 11.46
C ASP A 338 -31.20 -27.58 10.10
N VAL A 339 -30.58 -27.02 9.04
CA VAL A 339 -31.21 -26.82 7.72
C VAL A 339 -30.35 -27.36 6.58
N PRO A 340 -30.93 -27.71 5.42
CA PRO A 340 -30.17 -27.97 4.20
C PRO A 340 -29.36 -26.75 3.75
N TYR A 341 -28.19 -26.98 3.14
CA TYR A 341 -27.30 -25.91 2.69
C TYR A 341 -27.93 -25.00 1.63
N PHE A 342 -28.71 -25.56 0.71
CA PHE A 342 -29.45 -24.78 -0.29
C PHE A 342 -30.43 -23.80 0.38
N ASP A 343 -31.21 -24.27 1.35
CA ASP A 343 -32.23 -23.47 2.03
C ASP A 343 -31.62 -22.35 2.89
N PHE A 344 -30.44 -22.60 3.48
CA PHE A 344 -29.68 -21.58 4.21
C PHE A 344 -29.17 -20.47 3.29
N LEU A 345 -28.61 -20.81 2.13
CA LEU A 345 -28.16 -19.80 1.16
C LEU A 345 -29.35 -19.05 0.53
N ASN A 346 -30.46 -19.74 0.27
CA ASN A 346 -31.66 -19.16 -0.31
C ASN A 346 -32.61 -18.51 0.72
N ARG A 347 -32.19 -18.36 1.99
CA ARG A 347 -33.05 -17.95 3.12
C ARG A 347 -33.85 -16.67 2.87
N VAL A 348 -33.23 -15.67 2.24
CA VAL A 348 -33.83 -14.36 1.94
C VAL A 348 -34.98 -14.46 0.92
N ARG A 349 -35.10 -15.55 0.15
CA ARG A 349 -36.27 -15.76 -0.72
C ARG A 349 -37.58 -15.86 0.05
N ASN A 350 -37.55 -16.47 1.24
CA ASN A 350 -38.73 -16.55 2.11
C ASN A 350 -39.11 -15.16 2.66
N GLU A 351 -38.13 -14.29 2.85
CA GLU A 351 -38.33 -12.89 3.25
C GLU A 351 -38.88 -12.05 2.09
N GLU A 352 -38.37 -12.24 0.86
CA GLU A 352 -38.94 -11.66 -0.37
C GLU A 352 -40.41 -12.04 -0.54
N ASP A 353 -40.76 -13.33 -0.55
CA ASP A 353 -42.13 -13.78 -0.77
C ASP A 353 -43.09 -13.30 0.34
N LYS A 354 -42.62 -13.25 1.59
CA LYS A 354 -43.33 -12.63 2.74
C LYS A 354 -43.56 -11.14 2.51
N LEU A 355 -42.53 -10.37 2.15
CA LEU A 355 -42.65 -8.92 1.90
C LEU A 355 -43.50 -8.60 0.66
N ARG A 356 -43.41 -9.40 -0.41
CA ARG A 356 -44.30 -9.31 -1.59
C ARG A 356 -45.76 -9.53 -1.20
N SER A 357 -46.05 -10.54 -0.37
CA SER A 357 -47.42 -10.81 0.11
C SER A 357 -48.03 -9.65 0.93
N LEU A 358 -47.18 -8.80 1.52
CA LEU A 358 -47.57 -7.62 2.30
C LEU A 358 -47.54 -6.31 1.48
N GLY A 359 -47.13 -6.36 0.20
CA GLY A 359 -46.94 -5.17 -0.63
C GLY A 359 -45.73 -4.31 -0.24
N LEU A 360 -44.78 -4.86 0.53
CA LEU A 360 -43.63 -4.15 1.10
C LEU A 360 -42.30 -4.41 0.37
N TRP A 361 -42.33 -5.12 -0.77
CA TRP A 361 -41.13 -5.39 -1.59
C TRP A 361 -40.98 -4.47 -2.80
N GLU A 362 -42.07 -4.02 -3.43
CA GLU A 362 -42.00 -3.07 -4.57
C GLU A 362 -42.23 -1.64 -4.05
N VAL A 363 -41.33 -1.20 -3.19
CA VAL A 363 -41.35 0.11 -2.50
C VAL A 363 -39.98 0.81 -2.68
N PRO A 364 -39.85 2.12 -2.34
CA PRO A 364 -38.56 2.80 -2.37
C PRO A 364 -37.58 2.26 -1.32
N HIS A 365 -36.35 1.99 -1.76
CA HIS A 365 -35.25 1.42 -0.97
C HIS A 365 -34.06 2.39 -0.87
N PRO A 366 -34.12 3.41 0.01
CA PRO A 366 -33.01 4.32 0.29
C PRO A 366 -31.92 3.62 1.13
N TRP A 367 -31.35 2.54 0.61
CA TRP A 367 -30.34 1.73 1.30
C TRP A 367 -28.99 2.46 1.37
N LEU A 368 -28.36 2.42 2.54
CA LEU A 368 -26.99 2.90 2.76
C LEU A 368 -26.06 1.74 3.10
N ASN A 369 -25.20 1.38 2.16
CA ASN A 369 -24.20 0.33 2.30
C ASN A 369 -22.80 0.95 2.33
N ILE A 370 -22.06 0.76 3.43
CA ILE A 370 -20.75 1.40 3.68
C ILE A 370 -19.77 0.45 4.35
N PHE A 371 -18.46 0.73 4.16
CA PHE A 371 -17.39 0.09 4.91
C PHE A 371 -16.85 1.02 6.00
N VAL A 372 -16.80 0.55 7.25
CA VAL A 372 -16.25 1.31 8.39
C VAL A 372 -14.97 0.64 8.90
N PRO A 373 -13.84 1.36 9.07
CA PRO A 373 -12.61 0.77 9.60
C PRO A 373 -12.81 0.24 11.03
N GLY A 374 -12.22 -0.92 11.36
CA GLY A 374 -12.40 -1.56 12.68
C GLY A 374 -11.98 -0.69 13.87
N SER A 375 -11.03 0.23 13.68
CA SER A 375 -10.62 1.22 14.69
C SER A 375 -11.68 2.28 15.01
N ARG A 376 -12.64 2.52 14.10
CA ARG A 376 -13.66 3.57 14.18
C ARG A 376 -15.07 3.03 14.43
N ILE A 377 -15.23 1.71 14.54
CA ILE A 377 -16.55 1.07 14.62
C ILE A 377 -17.32 1.43 15.90
N LEU A 378 -16.60 1.69 17.01
CA LEU A 378 -17.18 2.18 18.27
C LEU A 378 -17.68 3.63 18.13
N ASP A 379 -16.90 4.52 17.50
CA ASP A 379 -17.32 5.90 17.22
C ASP A 379 -18.56 5.94 16.31
N PHE A 380 -18.64 5.02 15.35
CA PHE A 380 -19.82 4.87 14.49
C PHE A 380 -21.02 4.34 15.28
N HIS A 381 -20.84 3.32 16.11
CA HIS A 381 -21.89 2.79 16.97
C HIS A 381 -22.49 3.86 17.88
N ASP A 382 -21.66 4.58 18.64
CA ASP A 382 -22.14 5.55 19.62
C ASP A 382 -22.71 6.81 18.95
N GLY A 383 -22.17 7.21 17.80
CA GLY A 383 -22.61 8.38 17.06
C GLY A 383 -23.83 8.16 16.16
N VAL A 384 -23.90 7.01 15.48
CA VAL A 384 -24.93 6.71 14.47
C VAL A 384 -25.99 5.76 15.01
N ILE A 385 -25.62 4.61 15.55
CA ILE A 385 -26.60 3.61 16.02
C ILE A 385 -27.33 4.15 17.25
N ASN A 386 -26.59 4.47 18.32
CA ASN A 386 -27.14 5.07 19.54
C ASN A 386 -27.61 6.52 19.33
N GLY A 387 -26.91 7.29 18.49
CA GLY A 387 -27.13 8.74 18.36
C GLY A 387 -28.20 9.14 17.33
N LEU A 388 -28.24 8.51 16.15
CA LEU A 388 -29.14 8.86 15.04
C LEU A 388 -30.28 7.85 14.87
N LEU A 389 -29.98 6.55 14.77
CA LEU A 389 -30.96 5.51 14.43
C LEU A 389 -31.94 5.24 15.57
N LEU A 390 -31.43 5.04 16.80
CA LEU A 390 -32.25 4.77 17.99
C LEU A 390 -33.14 5.98 18.41
N ASN A 391 -32.89 7.15 17.85
CA ASN A 391 -33.67 8.38 18.06
C ASN A 391 -34.62 8.71 16.89
N GLN A 392 -34.74 7.84 15.88
CA GLN A 392 -35.82 7.94 14.89
C GLN A 392 -37.17 7.50 15.49
N THR A 393 -38.26 8.04 14.95
CA THR A 393 -39.64 7.69 15.35
C THR A 393 -40.01 6.24 15.02
N SER A 394 -39.49 5.71 13.91
CA SER A 394 -39.56 4.31 13.54
C SER A 394 -38.40 3.97 12.60
N THR A 395 -37.87 2.75 12.69
CA THR A 395 -36.88 2.19 11.78
C THR A 395 -37.47 0.98 11.06
N THR A 396 -37.51 1.06 9.74
CA THR A 396 -38.00 0.01 8.83
C THR A 396 -36.82 -0.67 8.14
N GLY A 397 -36.94 -1.97 7.91
CA GLY A 397 -35.88 -2.78 7.29
C GLY A 397 -34.79 -3.27 8.26
N VAL A 398 -33.85 -4.05 7.73
CA VAL A 398 -32.78 -4.72 8.51
C VAL A 398 -31.54 -3.82 8.57
N THR A 399 -30.82 -3.85 9.70
CA THR A 399 -29.45 -3.29 9.76
C THR A 399 -28.43 -4.42 9.88
N LEU A 400 -27.65 -4.64 8.82
CA LEU A 400 -26.53 -5.59 8.80
C LEU A 400 -25.27 -4.93 9.36
N PHE A 401 -24.49 -5.70 10.13
CA PHE A 401 -23.32 -5.22 10.86
C PHE A 401 -22.33 -6.35 11.15
N TYR A 402 -21.27 -6.49 10.36
CA TYR A 402 -20.27 -7.55 10.56
C TYR A 402 -18.86 -7.23 10.03
N PRO A 403 -17.79 -7.78 10.62
CA PRO A 403 -16.43 -7.58 10.17
C PRO A 403 -16.01 -8.54 9.04
N THR A 404 -15.06 -8.10 8.22
CA THR A 404 -14.36 -8.92 7.22
C THR A 404 -12.85 -8.68 7.27
N ASN A 405 -12.08 -9.74 6.96
CA ASN A 405 -10.62 -9.70 6.88
C ASN A 405 -10.14 -9.07 5.57
N ARG A 406 -9.40 -7.96 5.63
CA ARG A 406 -8.86 -7.24 4.46
C ARG A 406 -7.83 -8.06 3.67
N ASN A 407 -7.25 -9.09 4.26
CA ASN A 407 -6.30 -9.99 3.58
C ASN A 407 -6.97 -10.90 2.52
N LYS A 408 -8.30 -11.01 2.53
CA LYS A 408 -9.09 -11.71 1.51
C LYS A 408 -9.49 -10.84 0.32
N TRP A 409 -9.05 -9.58 0.29
CA TRP A 409 -9.39 -8.60 -0.75
C TRP A 409 -8.16 -8.24 -1.58
N ASN A 410 -8.31 -8.24 -2.91
CA ASN A 410 -7.20 -8.02 -3.85
C ASN A 410 -7.11 -6.55 -4.30
N ASN A 411 -6.14 -5.81 -3.78
CA ASN A 411 -5.86 -4.39 -4.10
C ASN A 411 -5.57 -4.07 -5.58
N ARG A 412 -5.60 -5.05 -6.50
CA ARG A 412 -5.53 -4.83 -7.95
C ARG A 412 -6.90 -4.65 -8.60
N MET A 413 -7.99 -4.94 -7.87
CA MET A 413 -9.37 -4.76 -8.34
C MET A 413 -9.86 -3.33 -8.07
N SER A 414 -10.88 -2.89 -8.81
CA SER A 414 -11.43 -1.53 -8.73
C SER A 414 -12.22 -1.24 -7.44
N THR A 415 -12.60 -2.27 -6.69
CA THR A 415 -13.40 -2.16 -5.47
C THR A 415 -12.60 -1.50 -4.33
N MET A 416 -13.19 -0.50 -3.67
CA MET A 416 -12.52 0.29 -2.65
C MET A 416 -12.88 -0.17 -1.23
N THR A 417 -11.86 -0.52 -0.43
CA THR A 417 -11.97 -0.95 0.97
C THR A 417 -11.13 -0.05 1.89
N PRO A 418 -11.47 0.05 3.20
CA PRO A 418 -10.61 0.68 4.20
C PRO A 418 -9.18 0.11 4.26
N ASP A 419 -8.23 0.90 4.75
CA ASP A 419 -6.81 0.53 4.92
C ASP A 419 -6.49 -0.06 6.31
N GLU A 420 -7.40 -0.88 6.86
CA GLU A 420 -7.22 -1.60 8.13
C GLU A 420 -7.46 -3.11 7.93
N ASP A 421 -6.67 -3.95 8.62
CA ASP A 421 -6.67 -5.42 8.43
C ASP A 421 -8.03 -6.08 8.69
N VAL A 422 -8.87 -5.45 9.53
CA VAL A 422 -10.30 -5.76 9.69
C VAL A 422 -11.11 -4.48 9.49
N PHE A 423 -12.19 -4.58 8.74
CA PHE A 423 -13.19 -3.52 8.59
C PHE A 423 -14.60 -4.12 8.56
N TYR A 424 -15.59 -3.29 8.87
CA TYR A 424 -16.99 -3.70 8.99
C TYR A 424 -17.77 -3.35 7.74
N VAL A 425 -18.60 -4.30 7.30
CA VAL A 425 -19.72 -4.09 6.38
C VAL A 425 -20.90 -3.59 7.21
N ILE A 426 -21.48 -2.47 6.81
CA ILE A 426 -22.70 -1.93 7.42
C ILE A 426 -23.70 -1.67 6.30
N GLY A 427 -24.87 -2.32 6.38
CA GLY A 427 -25.98 -2.14 5.46
C GLY A 427 -27.23 -1.67 6.20
N LEU A 428 -27.62 -0.41 6.00
CA LEU A 428 -28.90 0.12 6.47
C LEU A 428 -29.94 -0.17 5.38
N LEU A 429 -30.61 -1.33 5.45
CA LEU A 429 -31.47 -1.87 4.40
C LEU A 429 -32.92 -1.37 4.57
N GLN A 430 -33.10 -0.05 4.57
CA GLN A 430 -34.38 0.58 4.91
C GLN A 430 -35.39 0.58 3.74
N SER A 431 -36.68 0.41 4.05
CA SER A 431 -37.77 0.35 3.06
C SER A 431 -38.87 1.37 3.40
N ALA A 432 -39.18 2.28 2.48
CA ALA A 432 -40.16 3.36 2.68
C ALA A 432 -41.59 2.88 2.40
N GLY A 433 -42.16 2.11 3.33
CA GLY A 433 -43.53 1.59 3.24
C GLY A 433 -44.59 2.54 3.82
N GLY A 434 -45.77 2.55 3.21
CA GLY A 434 -46.97 3.20 3.76
C GLY A 434 -46.87 4.73 3.82
N SER A 435 -46.89 5.30 5.03
CA SER A 435 -46.85 6.75 5.24
C SER A 435 -45.43 7.30 5.50
N GLN A 436 -44.38 6.49 5.31
CA GLN A 436 -42.99 6.95 5.45
C GLN A 436 -42.51 7.62 4.16
N ASN A 437 -41.90 8.79 4.33
CA ASN A 437 -41.37 9.61 3.25
C ASN A 437 -39.92 9.19 2.95
N TRP A 438 -39.62 8.66 1.75
CA TRP A 438 -38.28 8.13 1.46
C TRP A 438 -37.19 9.22 1.52
N GLN A 439 -37.55 10.47 1.25
CA GLN A 439 -36.68 11.64 1.40
C GLN A 439 -36.26 11.89 2.87
N GLU A 440 -37.00 11.42 3.88
CA GLU A 440 -36.59 11.53 5.28
C GLU A 440 -35.49 10.52 5.63
N LEU A 441 -35.57 9.32 5.05
CA LEU A 441 -34.53 8.29 5.13
C LEU A 441 -33.29 8.70 4.31
N GLU A 442 -33.47 9.34 3.15
CA GLU A 442 -32.41 10.01 2.39
C GLU A 442 -31.68 11.05 3.26
N ASN A 443 -32.42 11.95 3.91
CA ASN A 443 -31.89 12.95 4.85
C ASN A 443 -31.27 12.33 6.11
N LEU A 444 -31.61 11.08 6.47
CA LEU A 444 -30.96 10.33 7.55
C LEU A 444 -29.62 9.77 7.08
N ASN A 445 -29.58 9.14 5.90
CA ASN A 445 -28.37 8.66 5.26
C ASN A 445 -27.35 9.78 5.06
N ASP A 446 -27.79 10.96 4.62
CA ASP A 446 -26.92 12.14 4.52
C ASP A 446 -26.32 12.56 5.87
N LYS A 447 -27.08 12.48 6.98
CA LYS A 447 -26.55 12.74 8.34
C LYS A 447 -25.52 11.68 8.76
N VAL A 448 -25.70 10.42 8.35
CA VAL A 448 -24.74 9.33 8.58
C VAL A 448 -23.45 9.56 7.77
N ILE A 449 -23.55 9.91 6.49
CA ILE A 449 -22.40 10.23 5.62
C ILE A 449 -21.67 11.49 6.12
N GLN A 450 -22.41 12.49 6.61
CA GLN A 450 -21.85 13.70 7.21
C GLN A 450 -21.34 13.51 8.65
N PHE A 451 -21.54 12.34 9.27
CA PHE A 451 -21.10 12.05 10.64
C PHE A 451 -19.57 12.00 10.75
N ARG A 452 -18.96 13.17 11.00
CA ARG A 452 -17.58 13.30 11.44
C ARG A 452 -17.58 13.26 12.96
N SER A 453 -17.08 12.17 13.55
CA SER A 453 -16.93 11.92 14.99
C SER A 453 -16.78 13.21 15.83
N PHE A 454 -17.89 13.68 16.40
CA PHE A 454 -17.97 14.96 17.10
C PHE A 454 -17.35 14.83 18.49
N ASN A 455 -16.20 15.46 18.70
CA ASN A 455 -15.54 15.54 20.01
C ASN A 455 -16.28 16.48 20.98
N HIS A 456 -17.46 16.08 21.48
CA HIS A 456 -18.07 16.61 22.71
C HIS A 456 -19.13 15.64 23.25
N PRO A 457 -19.02 15.14 24.50
CA PRO A 457 -20.06 14.33 25.11
C PRO A 457 -21.25 15.19 25.54
N VAL A 458 -22.39 15.03 24.89
CA VAL A 458 -23.66 15.64 25.33
C VAL A 458 -24.26 14.76 26.43
N ARG A 459 -24.21 15.23 27.68
CA ARG A 459 -25.04 14.67 28.75
C ARG A 459 -26.50 15.04 28.50
N PHE A 460 -27.29 14.08 28.03
CA PHE A 460 -28.73 14.16 28.23
C PHE A 460 -29.02 13.91 29.72
N HIS A 461 -29.74 14.84 30.35
CA HIS A 461 -30.38 14.60 31.64
C HIS A 461 -31.88 14.49 31.39
N THR A 462 -32.42 13.29 31.59
CA THR A 462 -33.85 13.04 31.62
C THR A 462 -34.44 13.60 32.91
N ARG A 463 -35.32 14.60 32.82
CA ARG A 463 -36.42 14.72 33.78
C ARG A 463 -37.60 15.55 33.27
N GLU A 464 -38.76 15.01 33.62
CA GLU A 464 -40.06 15.65 33.79
C GLU A 464 -40.79 16.23 32.56
N LEU A 465 -42.11 16.12 32.66
CA LEU A 465 -43.11 16.38 31.64
C LEU A 465 -44.03 17.52 32.11
N SER A 466 -44.80 18.04 31.15
CA SER A 466 -46.14 18.63 31.34
C SER A 466 -46.30 20.09 31.82
N VAL A 467 -46.80 20.91 30.87
CA VAL A 467 -48.08 21.64 30.94
C VAL A 467 -48.14 23.07 31.54
N ILE A 468 -48.93 23.91 30.82
CA ILE A 468 -49.52 25.24 31.17
C ILE A 468 -48.65 26.52 31.00
N ARG A 469 -49.07 27.35 30.03
CA ARG A 469 -49.24 28.84 29.95
C ARG A 469 -48.17 29.80 30.52
N ALA A 470 -47.87 30.96 29.91
CA ALA A 470 -48.25 31.53 28.60
C ALA A 470 -47.50 32.86 28.31
N THR A 471 -47.57 33.31 27.03
CA THR A 471 -47.52 34.72 26.53
C THR A 471 -46.18 35.50 26.43
N ILE A 472 -46.17 36.40 25.43
CA ILE A 472 -45.32 37.60 25.23
C ILE A 472 -43.90 37.39 24.62
N ASP A 473 -43.89 37.38 23.29
CA ASP A 473 -43.28 38.38 22.38
C ASP A 473 -41.77 38.73 22.33
N ILE A 474 -41.32 38.74 21.07
CA ILE A 474 -40.52 39.78 20.36
C ILE A 474 -38.96 39.77 20.42
N ASP A 475 -38.44 39.60 19.20
CA ASP A 475 -37.24 40.12 18.52
C ASP A 475 -35.76 39.78 18.86
N THR A 476 -35.19 39.13 17.85
CA THR A 476 -33.93 39.42 17.14
C THR A 476 -32.62 39.72 17.90
N HIS A 477 -31.72 38.75 17.73
CA HIS A 477 -30.36 38.91 17.22
C HIS A 477 -29.20 39.45 18.10
N GLN A 478 -28.21 38.54 18.21
CA GLN A 478 -26.77 38.80 18.11
C GLN A 478 -26.10 39.66 19.19
N ARG A 479 -25.46 38.97 20.16
CA ARG A 479 -24.08 39.33 20.56
C ARG A 479 -23.17 38.10 20.63
N LYS A 480 -21.94 38.29 20.15
CA LYS A 480 -20.95 37.24 19.84
C LYS A 480 -20.30 36.68 21.12
N LYS A 481 -20.19 35.36 21.26
CA LYS A 481 -19.20 34.72 22.16
C LYS A 481 -18.07 34.04 21.38
N THR A 482 -16.95 34.76 21.28
CA THR A 482 -15.58 34.24 21.46
C THR A 482 -15.32 32.75 21.19
N LYS A 483 -15.17 32.35 19.92
CA LYS A 483 -14.46 31.11 19.56
C LYS A 483 -12.96 31.25 19.82
N ARG A 484 -12.40 30.43 20.72
CA ARG A 484 -11.03 29.82 20.68
C ARG A 484 -10.84 28.92 21.91
N LYS A 485 -10.05 27.84 21.88
CA LYS A 485 -8.96 27.44 20.97
C LYS A 485 -8.98 25.91 20.71
N PRO A 486 -8.64 25.42 19.50
CA PRO A 486 -8.08 24.06 19.35
C PRO A 486 -6.65 24.00 19.93
N LYS A 487 -6.12 22.78 20.13
CA LYS A 487 -4.82 22.56 20.80
C LYS A 487 -3.58 22.96 19.97
N PRO A 488 -2.40 23.10 20.63
CA PRO A 488 -1.18 23.65 20.06
C PRO A 488 -0.73 23.17 18.68
N GLY A 489 -0.34 24.14 17.86
CA GLY A 489 0.72 23.94 16.87
C GLY A 489 2.12 24.12 17.50
N PHE A 490 3.15 23.78 16.73
CA PHE A 490 4.59 23.80 17.09
C PHE A 490 5.09 25.08 17.81
N PHE A 491 4.38 26.20 17.68
CA PHE A 491 4.75 27.48 18.28
C PHE A 491 4.44 27.58 19.79
N GLU A 492 3.30 27.05 20.25
CA GLU A 492 2.93 27.11 21.68
C GLU A 492 3.84 26.20 22.52
N GLU A 493 4.24 25.04 22.00
CA GLU A 493 5.17 24.12 22.65
C GLU A 493 6.63 24.65 22.78
N ILE A 494 6.93 25.77 22.10
CA ILE A 494 8.19 26.51 22.24
C ILE A 494 8.03 27.63 23.27
N SER A 495 6.86 28.27 23.35
CA SER A 495 6.58 29.32 24.35
C SER A 495 6.76 28.81 25.79
N ASP A 496 6.09 27.70 26.13
CA ASP A 496 6.05 27.19 27.52
C ASP A 496 7.42 26.74 28.06
N LYS A 497 8.37 26.42 27.17
CA LYS A 497 9.75 26.06 27.54
C LYS A 497 10.63 27.26 27.89
N TRP A 498 10.22 28.49 27.56
CA TRP A 498 11.02 29.71 27.77
C TRP A 498 10.49 30.57 28.92
N SER A 499 9.25 30.34 29.38
CA SER A 499 8.64 30.99 30.55
C SER A 499 9.25 30.57 31.90
N SER A 500 10.12 29.55 31.95
CA SER A 500 10.60 28.90 33.18
C SER A 500 12.08 29.17 33.50
N ARG A 501 12.48 30.45 33.49
CA ARG A 501 13.70 30.94 34.15
C ARG A 501 13.43 32.21 34.93
N ASN A 502 13.64 32.17 36.24
CA ASN A 502 13.52 33.34 37.11
C ASN A 502 14.75 34.23 36.97
N SER A 503 14.52 35.52 36.71
CA SER A 503 15.47 36.62 36.84
C SER A 503 14.71 37.87 37.31
N PRO A 504 15.36 38.84 37.98
CA PRO A 504 14.72 39.64 39.02
C PRO A 504 13.80 40.77 38.52
N LYS A 505 13.02 41.32 39.47
CA LYS A 505 12.15 42.48 39.27
C LYS A 505 12.96 43.71 38.84
N THR A 506 12.55 44.35 37.75
CA THR A 506 12.87 45.74 37.38
C THR A 506 11.60 46.46 36.97
N GLU A 507 11.60 47.79 37.05
CA GLU A 507 10.40 48.62 36.99
C GLU A 507 9.85 48.84 35.57
N LYS A 508 8.56 49.21 35.46
CA LYS A 508 7.93 49.51 34.17
C LYS A 508 8.48 50.80 33.56
N LEU A 509 8.83 50.75 32.28
CA LEU A 509 9.36 51.89 31.52
C LEU A 509 8.26 52.91 31.13
N PRO A 510 8.61 54.20 30.91
CA PRO A 510 7.63 55.30 30.95
C PRO A 510 6.52 55.27 29.90
N TRP A 511 6.78 54.69 28.71
CA TRP A 511 5.82 54.66 27.60
C TRP A 511 4.54 53.86 27.90
N GLN A 512 4.57 52.93 28.87
CA GLN A 512 3.37 52.23 29.36
C GLN A 512 2.37 53.10 30.15
N LYS A 513 2.57 54.42 30.25
CA LYS A 513 1.63 55.34 30.91
C LYS A 513 0.87 56.29 29.97
N GLN A 514 1.13 56.29 28.66
CA GLN A 514 0.54 57.27 27.73
C GLN A 514 -0.70 56.77 26.98
N GLU A 515 -0.96 55.46 26.88
CA GLU A 515 -2.15 54.93 26.19
C GLU A 515 -3.42 55.00 27.06
N GLU A 516 -3.31 55.04 28.39
CA GLU A 516 -4.48 55.08 29.31
C GLU A 516 -5.13 56.48 29.45
N GLN A 517 -4.59 57.54 28.82
CA GLN A 517 -5.11 58.91 28.92
C GLN A 517 -5.84 59.44 27.68
N ILE A 518 -5.80 58.75 26.54
CA ILE A 518 -6.41 59.22 25.28
C ILE A 518 -7.86 58.70 25.12
N GLN A 519 -8.21 57.61 25.81
CA GLN A 519 -9.51 56.93 25.66
C GLN A 519 -10.67 57.57 26.46
N HIS A 520 -10.44 58.67 27.20
CA HIS A 520 -11.38 59.15 28.23
C HIS A 520 -12.16 60.43 27.88
N HIS A 521 -12.09 60.91 26.63
CA HIS A 521 -12.87 62.05 26.12
C HIS A 521 -13.54 61.73 24.78
N LYS A 522 -14.70 61.06 24.85
CA LYS A 522 -15.88 61.09 23.93
C LYS A 522 -16.71 59.81 24.09
N ASP A 523 -17.54 59.80 25.13
CA ASP A 523 -18.71 58.92 25.31
C ASP A 523 -19.65 59.62 26.32
N ASP A 524 -20.13 60.80 25.91
CA ASP A 524 -21.18 61.62 26.55
C ASP A 524 -21.93 62.36 25.41
N GLU A 525 -23.18 62.77 25.66
CA GLU A 525 -24.14 63.37 24.69
C GLU A 525 -24.70 62.40 23.62
N ASP A 526 -25.57 61.51 24.09
CA ASP A 526 -26.71 60.99 23.30
C ASP A 526 -27.78 62.08 23.06
N GLU A 527 -28.71 61.77 22.15
CA GLU A 527 -30.10 62.28 21.99
C GLU A 527 -30.46 63.22 20.82
N SER A 528 -31.01 62.59 19.75
CA SER A 528 -32.14 63.11 18.94
C SER A 528 -31.81 64.28 17.95
N SER A 529 -32.60 64.60 16.90
CA SER A 529 -33.80 63.96 16.32
C SER A 529 -33.97 64.26 14.80
N SER A 530 -34.55 63.30 14.07
CA SER A 530 -35.52 63.50 12.96
C SER A 530 -35.12 64.02 11.56
N ASN A 531 -35.89 63.53 10.57
CA ASN A 531 -36.41 64.20 9.36
C ASN A 531 -35.55 64.43 8.07
N LEU A 532 -35.82 63.54 7.10
CA LEU A 532 -36.36 63.84 5.75
C LEU A 532 -35.63 64.79 4.76
N SER A 533 -35.15 64.16 3.68
CA SER A 533 -35.55 64.42 2.27
C SER A 533 -34.77 65.41 1.37
N SER A 534 -34.61 64.98 0.12
CA SER A 534 -34.61 65.77 -1.13
C SER A 534 -33.55 66.87 -1.38
N GLY A 535 -32.54 66.51 -2.18
CA GLY A 535 -32.66 66.83 -3.62
C GLY A 535 -31.53 67.62 -4.31
N TYR A 536 -31.55 67.49 -5.65
CA TYR A 536 -30.85 68.28 -6.68
C TYR A 536 -29.32 68.12 -6.85
N GLY A 537 -28.93 68.01 -8.13
CA GLY A 537 -27.58 68.12 -8.65
C GLY A 537 -27.54 69.18 -9.78
N LEU A 538 -26.96 68.83 -10.95
CA LEU A 538 -26.70 69.70 -12.13
C LEU A 538 -25.48 70.63 -11.95
N SER A 539 -24.65 70.94 -12.96
CA SER A 539 -24.56 70.50 -14.38
C SER A 539 -23.09 70.73 -14.89
N ASP A 540 -22.66 70.62 -16.17
CA ASP A 540 -23.38 70.62 -17.47
C ASP A 540 -22.50 70.16 -18.67
N LYS A 541 -23.17 69.99 -19.84
CA LYS A 541 -22.69 70.10 -21.25
C LYS A 541 -21.89 68.93 -21.90
N ARG A 542 -22.16 68.54 -23.18
CA ARG A 542 -23.29 68.83 -24.12
C ARG A 542 -23.24 67.94 -25.40
N THR A 543 -24.41 67.55 -25.93
CA THR A 543 -24.79 67.24 -27.36
C THR A 543 -23.90 66.32 -28.23
N ASP A 544 -24.38 65.25 -28.89
CA ASP A 544 -25.48 65.07 -29.87
C ASP A 544 -25.22 65.67 -31.28
N SER A 545 -25.57 65.04 -32.42
CA SER A 545 -26.05 63.67 -32.74
C SER A 545 -26.13 63.44 -34.28
N ASN A 546 -26.18 62.19 -34.79
CA ASN A 546 -27.08 61.77 -35.91
C ASN A 546 -27.02 60.28 -36.37
N ARG A 547 -28.18 59.59 -36.28
CA ARG A 547 -28.84 58.65 -37.22
C ARG A 547 -28.10 57.55 -38.05
N LEU A 548 -28.48 56.30 -37.73
CA LEU A 548 -28.99 55.21 -38.61
C LEU A 548 -28.14 54.64 -39.78
N TYR A 549 -27.67 53.39 -39.64
CA TYR A 549 -28.26 52.21 -40.33
C TYR A 549 -27.80 50.89 -39.63
N SER A 550 -28.23 49.72 -40.13
CA SER A 550 -28.17 48.42 -39.42
C SER A 550 -26.92 47.59 -39.70
N ALA A 551 -26.30 47.00 -38.66
CA ALA A 551 -25.57 45.71 -38.72
C ALA A 551 -25.27 45.12 -37.31
N ASN A 552 -25.76 43.90 -37.07
CA ASN A 552 -25.27 42.84 -36.16
C ASN A 552 -24.54 43.22 -34.83
N GLU A 553 -25.26 43.18 -33.71
CA GLU A 553 -24.68 42.88 -32.39
C GLU A 553 -24.84 41.39 -32.03
N PRO A 554 -23.81 40.71 -31.50
CA PRO A 554 -23.97 39.54 -30.64
C PRO A 554 -24.01 39.97 -29.17
N SER A 555 -25.17 39.78 -28.51
CA SER A 555 -25.34 40.10 -27.10
C SER A 555 -24.58 39.14 -26.17
N SER A 556 -24.38 39.57 -24.91
CA SER A 556 -23.60 38.85 -23.90
C SER A 556 -24.49 38.22 -22.81
N PHE A 557 -23.86 37.41 -21.95
CA PHE A 557 -24.42 36.63 -20.83
C PHE A 557 -25.25 35.38 -21.19
N PRO A 558 -25.32 34.35 -20.31
CA PRO A 558 -24.44 33.99 -19.19
C PRO A 558 -23.77 32.61 -19.36
N ARG A 559 -22.73 32.30 -18.56
CA ARG A 559 -22.10 30.96 -18.52
C ARG A 559 -22.75 30.05 -17.46
N PRO A 560 -23.28 28.86 -17.80
CA PRO A 560 -23.54 27.81 -16.82
C PRO A 560 -22.22 27.10 -16.43
N SER A 561 -22.19 26.51 -15.22
CA SER A 561 -21.02 25.79 -14.70
C SER A 561 -20.99 24.32 -15.15
N GLY A 562 -19.80 23.80 -15.48
CA GLY A 562 -19.60 22.38 -15.80
C GLY A 562 -18.16 21.89 -15.61
N TYR A 563 -18.07 20.61 -15.28
CA TYR A 563 -16.88 19.74 -15.24
C TYR A 563 -15.83 19.86 -14.11
N MET A 564 -15.51 18.68 -13.58
CA MET A 564 -14.47 18.36 -12.59
C MET A 564 -13.17 17.96 -13.29
N SER A 565 -12.10 17.67 -12.52
CA SER A 565 -10.99 16.84 -12.98
C SER A 565 -10.22 16.12 -11.86
N ALA A 566 -9.83 14.87 -12.17
CA ALA A 566 -8.70 14.08 -11.63
C ALA A 566 -8.56 13.83 -10.10
N PRO A 567 -8.88 12.62 -9.62
CA PRO A 567 -8.53 12.12 -8.28
C PRO A 567 -7.43 11.04 -8.32
N TRP A 568 -6.15 11.42 -8.16
CA TRP A 568 -5.03 10.46 -7.97
C TRP A 568 -3.99 11.00 -6.96
N VAL A 569 -3.07 10.11 -6.54
CA VAL A 569 -1.89 10.35 -5.67
C VAL A 569 -2.15 10.43 -4.15
N ASN A 570 -2.28 9.24 -3.58
CA ASN A 570 -1.56 8.72 -2.40
C ASN A 570 -1.70 9.43 -1.03
N ASN A 571 -2.00 8.65 0.01
CA ASN A 571 -0.94 8.13 0.91
C ASN A 571 -1.49 7.14 1.96
N GLY A 572 -1.30 5.83 1.74
CA GLY A 572 -1.18 4.89 2.86
C GLY A 572 0.12 5.21 3.61
N GLY A 573 0.02 5.57 4.91
CA GLY A 573 1.02 6.47 5.53
C GLY A 573 1.72 6.02 6.83
N SER A 574 1.14 5.08 7.60
CA SER A 574 1.72 4.55 8.88
C SER A 574 1.87 5.60 10.02
N LYS A 575 2.12 5.28 11.31
CA LYS A 575 1.96 4.09 12.18
C LYS A 575 2.14 4.57 13.64
N GLY A 576 1.54 3.90 14.63
CA GLY A 576 1.74 4.18 16.06
C GLY A 576 0.44 4.07 16.87
N VAL A 577 -0.03 2.89 17.30
CA VAL A 577 0.63 1.82 18.09
C VAL A 577 1.05 2.31 19.49
N ASN A 578 0.29 1.87 20.51
CA ASN A 578 0.64 1.40 21.87
C ASN A 578 -0.52 1.71 22.83
N PHE A 579 -1.19 0.75 23.47
CA PHE A 579 -0.77 -0.15 24.58
C PHE A 579 -0.64 0.51 25.95
N THR A 580 -0.83 -0.29 27.01
CA THR A 580 -0.99 0.06 28.45
C THR A 580 -2.33 0.77 28.71
N THR A 581 -3.31 0.24 29.44
CA THR A 581 -3.35 -0.83 30.47
C THR A 581 -2.49 -0.58 31.71
N SER A 582 -3.17 -0.17 32.79
CA SER A 582 -2.85 -0.29 34.22
C SER A 582 -4.17 -0.75 34.90
N PHE A 583 -4.20 -1.78 35.75
CA PHE A 583 -3.90 -1.74 37.20
C PHE A 583 -4.73 -0.67 37.94
N GLU A 584 -5.45 -0.95 39.03
CA GLU A 584 -5.29 -1.96 40.12
C GLU A 584 -6.65 -2.58 40.55
N GLN A 585 -6.74 -3.89 40.88
CA GLN A 585 -6.69 -4.56 42.20
C GLN A 585 -7.98 -4.50 43.09
N GLY A 586 -8.18 -5.58 43.87
CA GLY A 586 -9.38 -5.90 44.67
C GLY A 586 -9.87 -7.32 44.34
N VAL A 587 -9.23 -8.42 44.78
CA VAL A 587 -9.05 -8.97 46.15
C VAL A 587 -10.31 -9.66 46.69
N GLU A 588 -10.37 -10.99 46.48
CA GLU A 588 -10.91 -12.07 47.33
C GLU A 588 -10.52 -13.39 46.61
N SER A 589 -9.85 -14.43 47.15
CA SER A 589 -9.53 -14.96 48.49
C SER A 589 -10.40 -16.14 48.98
N SER A 590 -10.21 -17.32 48.39
CA SER A 590 -10.25 -18.64 49.05
C SER A 590 -9.70 -19.70 48.06
N SER A 591 -8.78 -20.63 48.32
CA SER A 591 -8.15 -21.28 49.50
C SER A 591 -8.54 -22.77 49.61
N PHE A 592 -7.73 -23.51 50.37
CA PHE A 592 -7.72 -24.97 50.60
C PHE A 592 -7.08 -25.88 49.53
N ASP A 593 -6.16 -26.80 49.87
CA ASP A 593 -5.17 -26.70 50.96
C ASP A 593 -4.01 -27.73 50.85
N ASP A 594 -3.14 -27.65 51.87
CA ASP A 594 -2.33 -28.72 52.47
C ASP A 594 -0.96 -29.10 51.86
N VAL A 595 0.08 -29.45 52.66
CA VAL A 595 0.61 -28.86 53.92
C VAL A 595 1.96 -29.55 54.26
N ILE A 596 2.66 -29.01 55.26
CA ILE A 596 3.78 -29.58 56.07
C ILE A 596 5.17 -28.98 55.83
N THR A 597 5.99 -28.58 56.83
CA THR A 597 5.86 -27.90 58.16
C THR A 597 7.31 -27.47 58.57
N VAL A 598 7.49 -26.74 59.69
CA VAL A 598 8.71 -26.66 60.56
C VAL A 598 9.72 -25.54 60.27
N ASP A 599 9.66 -24.47 61.11
CA ASP A 599 10.69 -23.97 62.06
C ASP A 599 12.22 -24.00 61.74
N ARG A 600 13.12 -23.14 62.27
CA ARG A 600 13.08 -21.88 63.05
C ARG A 600 14.50 -21.27 63.15
N TYR A 601 14.59 -19.97 63.47
CA TYR A 601 15.63 -19.29 64.29
C TYR A 601 17.14 -19.56 64.03
N ARG A 602 17.88 -18.50 63.67
CA ARG A 602 18.85 -17.77 64.54
C ARG A 602 19.40 -16.53 63.78
N ARG A 603 19.48 -15.33 64.38
CA ARG A 603 20.56 -14.79 65.26
C ARG A 603 21.93 -14.64 64.55
N ASP A 604 22.73 -13.60 64.78
CA ASP A 604 22.64 -12.45 65.70
C ASP A 604 23.41 -11.22 65.14
N ASN A 605 23.37 -10.14 65.92
CA ASN A 605 24.22 -8.93 66.02
C ASN A 605 25.75 -9.12 65.66
N ASP A 606 26.63 -8.10 65.59
CA ASP A 606 26.63 -6.84 66.36
C ASP A 606 27.62 -5.76 65.85
N SER A 607 27.35 -4.49 66.24
CA SER A 607 28.31 -3.41 66.52
C SER A 607 29.17 -2.84 65.35
N SER A 608 29.72 -1.62 65.37
CA SER A 608 29.58 -0.39 66.21
C SER A 608 29.83 0.82 65.27
N SER A 609 29.56 2.10 65.58
CA SER A 609 29.71 2.91 66.80
C SER A 609 28.59 3.97 66.90
N ARG A 610 28.07 4.35 68.09
CA ARG A 610 28.59 5.39 69.03
C ARG A 610 29.17 6.64 68.33
N ALA A 611 28.96 7.89 68.78
CA ALA A 611 28.00 8.50 69.73
C ALA A 611 28.12 10.06 69.57
N VAL A 612 27.28 10.94 70.12
CA VAL A 612 26.09 10.77 70.99
C VAL A 612 24.81 11.20 70.21
N ASP A 613 23.87 12.09 70.56
CA ASP A 613 23.57 12.98 71.72
C ASP A 613 22.04 13.28 71.82
N SER A 614 21.60 14.24 72.64
CA SER A 614 20.19 14.66 72.85
C SER A 614 19.50 15.27 71.60
N ASP A 615 18.17 15.30 71.43
CA ASP A 615 17.11 15.45 72.46
C ASP A 615 15.71 14.96 72.00
N LEU A 616 14.81 14.81 72.99
CA LEU A 616 13.32 14.82 72.94
C LEU A 616 12.54 13.91 71.94
N ASP A 617 11.69 13.04 72.50
CA ASP A 617 10.31 12.84 72.02
C ASP A 617 9.40 12.46 73.22
N ASP A 618 8.13 12.86 73.21
CA ASP A 618 7.17 12.58 74.31
C ASP A 618 5.74 12.28 73.76
N SER A 619 4.80 12.02 74.66
CA SER A 619 3.77 11.00 74.49
C SER A 619 2.44 11.49 73.90
N GLU A 620 1.89 10.64 73.01
CA GLU A 620 0.46 10.39 72.84
C GLU A 620 -0.46 11.46 72.17
N ARG A 621 -1.64 10.98 71.74
CA ARG A 621 -2.87 11.73 71.38
C ARG A 621 -2.82 12.65 70.15
N GLY A 622 -3.15 12.06 69.00
CA GLY A 622 -3.54 12.82 67.81
C GLY A 622 -4.97 13.40 67.86
N MET A 623 -5.37 14.07 66.77
CA MET A 623 -6.75 14.47 66.51
C MET A 623 -7.05 14.54 64.99
N ILE A 624 -8.34 14.72 64.69
CA ILE A 624 -8.94 14.91 63.36
C ILE A 624 -8.45 16.22 62.71
N ASP A 625 -8.26 16.28 61.38
CA ASP A 625 -9.02 17.17 60.46
C ASP A 625 -8.54 17.23 58.97
N SER A 626 -9.48 17.65 58.12
CA SER A 626 -9.45 18.27 56.77
C SER A 626 -8.31 18.00 55.77
N GLY A 627 -8.72 17.43 54.63
CA GLY A 627 -7.91 17.29 53.42
C GLY A 627 -7.64 18.58 52.62
N LYS A 628 -6.99 18.37 51.46
CA LYS A 628 -6.92 19.31 50.33
C LYS A 628 -6.58 18.56 49.04
N ASP A 629 -7.13 19.03 47.92
CA ASP A 629 -6.72 18.65 46.57
C ASP A 629 -5.23 18.85 46.31
N LYS A 630 -4.65 17.98 45.44
CA LYS A 630 -3.87 18.44 44.26
C LYS A 630 -3.47 17.32 43.29
N GLY A 631 -4.10 17.36 42.10
CA GLY A 631 -3.45 17.27 40.78
C GLY A 631 -2.46 16.12 40.49
N ILE A 632 -2.89 15.16 39.69
CA ILE A 632 -2.05 14.12 39.08
C ILE A 632 -1.02 14.77 38.12
N TRP A 633 0.27 14.74 38.50
CA TRP A 633 1.36 15.16 37.62
C TRP A 633 1.73 14.06 36.62
N ARG A 634 1.93 14.43 35.34
CA ARG A 634 2.41 13.50 34.31
C ARG A 634 3.92 13.31 34.40
N THR A 635 4.37 12.23 35.03
CA THR A 635 5.80 11.90 35.14
C THR A 635 6.44 11.66 33.77
N ARG A 636 7.60 12.27 33.55
CA ARG A 636 8.35 12.25 32.28
C ARG A 636 9.14 10.93 32.18
N ARG A 637 8.80 10.06 31.23
CA ARG A 637 9.48 8.75 31.05
C ARG A 637 11.00 8.91 30.95
N SER A 638 11.72 8.20 31.82
CA SER A 638 13.18 8.21 31.88
C SER A 638 13.82 7.41 30.73
N ASN A 639 15.14 7.53 30.61
CA ASN A 639 15.97 6.86 29.60
C ASN A 639 16.51 5.49 30.03
N THR A 640 16.34 5.15 31.31
CA THR A 640 17.00 4.02 32.01
C THR A 640 16.00 3.29 32.91
N VAL A 641 14.79 3.05 32.38
CA VAL A 641 13.61 2.59 33.12
C VAL A 641 13.82 1.25 33.81
N ASP A 642 14.42 0.27 33.15
CA ASP A 642 14.61 -1.06 33.73
C ASP A 642 15.66 -1.06 34.85
N ALA A 643 16.74 -0.30 34.71
CA ALA A 643 17.66 -0.05 35.81
C ALA A 643 16.97 0.67 36.99
N GLU A 644 16.14 1.68 36.71
CA GLU A 644 15.36 2.44 37.71
C GLU A 644 14.20 1.66 38.36
N ARG A 645 13.83 0.50 37.79
CA ARG A 645 12.83 -0.42 38.36
C ARG A 645 13.48 -1.58 39.13
N VAL A 646 14.69 -2.01 38.74
CA VAL A 646 15.36 -3.20 39.30
C VAL A 646 16.41 -2.86 40.37
N VAL A 647 17.02 -1.67 40.31
CA VAL A 647 18.08 -1.26 41.24
C VAL A 647 17.60 -0.10 42.12
N PRO A 648 17.75 -0.15 43.47
CA PRO A 648 17.37 0.94 44.34
C PRO A 648 18.03 2.28 43.97
N GLU A 649 17.30 3.39 44.10
CA GLU A 649 17.75 4.73 43.70
C GLU A 649 19.04 5.19 44.43
N HIS A 650 19.29 4.73 45.66
CA HIS A 650 20.56 5.01 46.35
C HIS A 650 21.75 4.28 45.69
N GLU A 651 21.55 3.03 45.26
CA GLU A 651 22.55 2.25 44.52
C GLU A 651 22.76 2.81 43.12
N LEU A 652 21.71 3.24 42.42
CA LEU A 652 21.86 3.93 41.14
C LEU A 652 22.68 5.22 41.29
N ARG A 653 22.53 5.97 42.38
CA ARG A 653 23.39 7.12 42.68
C ARG A 653 24.83 6.70 42.97
N ARG A 654 25.07 5.63 43.75
CA ARG A 654 26.42 5.06 43.99
C ARG A 654 27.09 4.70 42.66
N LEU A 655 26.44 3.86 41.85
CA LEU A 655 26.96 3.34 40.59
C LEU A 655 27.15 4.44 39.53
N ARG A 656 26.24 5.42 39.44
CA ARG A 656 26.41 6.61 38.58
C ARG A 656 27.60 7.47 39.04
N ASN A 657 27.82 7.64 40.35
CA ASN A 657 28.98 8.36 40.90
C ASN A 657 30.31 7.62 40.66
N VAL A 658 30.34 6.29 40.75
CA VAL A 658 31.50 5.47 40.34
C VAL A 658 31.78 5.68 38.85
N ALA A 659 30.76 5.54 38.01
CA ALA A 659 30.87 5.71 36.56
C ALA A 659 31.32 7.12 36.13
N LEU A 660 31.05 8.17 36.92
CA LEU A 660 31.60 9.51 36.71
C LEU A 660 33.11 9.57 36.96
N ARG A 661 33.61 8.89 38.00
CA ARG A 661 35.04 8.81 38.35
C ARG A 661 35.86 7.94 37.39
N MET A 662 35.24 6.96 36.72
CA MET A 662 35.93 6.11 35.73
C MET A 662 36.51 6.95 34.56
N VAL A 663 37.85 7.02 34.49
CA VAL A 663 38.58 7.67 33.40
C VAL A 663 38.59 6.80 32.14
N GLU A 664 38.87 5.50 32.31
CA GLU A 664 38.99 4.53 31.22
C GLU A 664 37.65 4.33 30.50
N ARG A 665 37.71 4.04 29.18
CA ARG A 665 36.54 3.78 28.35
C ARG A 665 36.89 2.77 27.26
N VAL A 666 36.16 1.66 27.21
CA VAL A 666 36.29 0.69 26.12
C VAL A 666 35.71 1.31 24.84
N LYS A 667 36.57 1.49 23.83
CA LYS A 667 36.17 2.01 22.52
C LYS A 667 35.59 0.86 21.68
N VAL A 668 34.32 0.95 21.32
CA VAL A 668 33.66 -0.01 20.43
C VAL A 668 33.84 0.45 18.99
N GLY A 669 34.56 -0.34 18.19
CA GLY A 669 34.88 -0.06 16.79
C GLY A 669 33.70 -0.27 15.83
N SER A 670 33.98 -0.12 14.53
CA SER A 670 32.99 -0.25 13.45
C SER A 670 32.35 -1.64 13.33
N ALA A 671 32.95 -2.69 13.91
CA ALA A 671 32.38 -4.04 14.00
C ALA A 671 31.22 -4.16 15.02
N GLY A 672 31.11 -3.25 16.00
CA GLY A 672 30.02 -3.25 16.97
C GLY A 672 30.20 -4.25 18.13
N ILE A 673 29.10 -4.88 18.54
CA ILE A 673 29.02 -5.73 19.74
C ILE A 673 29.30 -7.19 19.36
N THR A 674 30.58 -7.50 19.22
CA THR A 674 31.09 -8.85 18.95
C THR A 674 31.16 -9.70 20.22
N GLN A 675 31.22 -11.03 20.10
CA GLN A 675 31.36 -11.95 21.22
C GLN A 675 32.62 -11.67 22.06
N ALA A 676 33.75 -11.37 21.41
CA ALA A 676 34.99 -10.98 22.10
C ALA A 676 34.84 -9.68 22.93
N LEU A 677 33.96 -8.75 22.54
CA LEU A 677 33.65 -7.57 23.36
C LEU A 677 32.79 -7.94 24.58
N VAL A 678 31.86 -8.89 24.44
CA VAL A 678 31.05 -9.41 25.56
C VAL A 678 31.95 -10.11 26.57
N GLU A 679 32.91 -10.91 26.11
CA GLU A 679 33.90 -11.58 26.96
C GLU A 679 34.81 -10.56 27.69
N ALA A 680 35.30 -9.53 27.00
CA ALA A 680 36.06 -8.45 27.64
C ALA A 680 35.23 -7.59 28.63
N ILE A 681 33.91 -7.49 28.44
CA ILE A 681 33.00 -6.87 29.42
C ILE A 681 32.87 -7.77 30.66
N HIS A 682 32.72 -9.08 30.47
CA HIS A 682 32.63 -10.05 31.57
C HIS A 682 33.94 -10.15 32.36
N GLU A 683 35.09 -10.13 31.70
CA GLU A 683 36.42 -10.04 32.33
C GLU A 683 36.54 -8.78 33.19
N LYS A 684 36.15 -7.61 32.67
CA LYS A 684 36.13 -6.38 33.48
C LYS A 684 35.15 -6.44 34.66
N TRP A 685 34.05 -7.20 34.56
CA TRP A 685 33.11 -7.40 35.67
C TRP A 685 33.62 -8.28 36.81
N GLU A 686 34.79 -8.92 36.65
CA GLU A 686 35.50 -9.57 37.76
C GLU A 686 36.26 -8.55 38.64
N VAL A 687 36.55 -7.35 38.12
CA VAL A 687 37.28 -6.27 38.81
C VAL A 687 36.39 -5.08 39.16
N ASP A 688 35.65 -4.54 38.19
CA ASP A 688 34.77 -3.36 38.33
C ASP A 688 33.29 -3.76 38.18
N GLU A 689 32.41 -3.30 39.07
CA GLU A 689 30.97 -3.61 38.97
C GLU A 689 30.29 -2.99 37.71
N VAL A 690 30.95 -2.01 37.09
CA VAL A 690 30.41 -1.11 36.07
C VAL A 690 31.43 -0.93 34.95
N VAL A 691 31.00 -0.99 33.69
CA VAL A 691 31.85 -0.79 32.51
C VAL A 691 31.36 0.39 31.66
N LYS A 692 32.30 1.20 31.18
CA LYS A 692 32.07 2.45 30.45
C LYS A 692 32.45 2.28 28.98
N LEU A 693 31.44 2.22 28.11
CA LEU A 693 31.57 1.98 26.67
C LEU A 693 31.47 3.30 25.88
N LYS A 694 32.26 3.44 24.81
CA LYS A 694 32.12 4.54 23.83
C LYS A 694 32.03 3.98 22.40
N PHE A 695 30.91 4.20 21.74
CA PHE A 695 30.64 3.74 20.38
C PHE A 695 31.12 4.73 19.32
N GLY A 696 31.70 4.20 18.24
CA GLY A 696 31.86 4.91 16.97
C GLY A 696 30.59 4.90 16.11
N GLU A 697 30.66 5.56 14.96
CA GLU A 697 29.70 5.35 13.88
C GLU A 697 29.92 3.94 13.26
N PRO A 698 28.86 3.24 12.81
CA PRO A 698 27.46 3.67 12.73
C PRO A 698 26.63 3.46 14.02
N PHE A 699 27.15 2.78 15.04
CA PHE A 699 26.37 2.38 16.22
C PHE A 699 25.91 3.56 17.11
N SER A 700 26.64 4.68 17.05
CA SER A 700 26.24 5.96 17.63
C SER A 700 24.93 6.54 17.06
N LEU A 701 24.51 6.16 15.85
CA LEU A 701 23.34 6.72 15.17
C LEU A 701 22.00 6.16 15.69
N ASN A 702 22.00 5.00 16.34
CA ASN A 702 20.79 4.42 16.95
C ASN A 702 21.09 3.80 18.33
N MET A 703 21.45 4.66 19.28
CA MET A 703 21.79 4.26 20.64
C MET A 703 20.67 3.54 21.40
N LYS A 704 19.39 3.64 20.98
CA LYS A 704 18.30 2.83 21.58
C LYS A 704 18.47 1.35 21.23
N ARG A 705 18.69 1.04 19.95
CA ARG A 705 18.95 -0.35 19.53
C ARG A 705 20.29 -0.87 20.07
N THR A 706 21.31 -0.01 20.17
CA THR A 706 22.59 -0.38 20.80
C THR A 706 22.43 -0.74 22.28
N HIS A 707 21.59 0.00 23.02
CA HIS A 707 21.22 -0.30 24.41
C HIS A 707 20.50 -1.66 24.50
N GLU A 708 19.43 -1.86 23.72
CA GLU A 708 18.65 -3.12 23.68
C GLU A 708 19.52 -4.36 23.36
N VAL A 709 20.49 -4.23 22.46
CA VAL A 709 21.41 -5.34 22.10
C VAL A 709 22.48 -5.58 23.16
N LEU A 710 22.98 -4.55 23.84
CA LEU A 710 23.94 -4.71 24.95
C LEU A 710 23.33 -5.52 26.09
N GLU A 711 22.14 -5.14 26.56
CA GLU A 711 21.48 -5.81 27.68
C GLU A 711 21.12 -7.26 27.31
N LYS A 712 20.65 -7.52 26.08
CA LYS A 712 20.41 -8.90 25.62
C LYS A 712 21.69 -9.74 25.52
N LYS A 713 22.79 -9.23 24.92
CA LYS A 713 24.04 -10.02 24.75
C LYS A 713 24.85 -10.20 26.05
N THR A 714 24.74 -9.29 27.02
CA THR A 714 25.57 -9.31 28.24
C THR A 714 24.82 -9.69 29.52
N GLY A 715 23.48 -9.58 29.54
CA GLY A 715 22.68 -9.73 30.76
C GLY A 715 22.79 -8.59 31.77
N GLY A 716 23.63 -7.57 31.51
CA GLY A 716 23.78 -6.40 32.37
C GLY A 716 22.73 -5.31 32.11
N LEU A 717 22.65 -4.33 33.02
CA LEU A 717 21.69 -3.22 33.00
C LEU A 717 22.37 -1.90 32.64
N VAL A 718 21.80 -1.10 31.73
CA VAL A 718 22.30 0.24 31.38
C VAL A 718 21.82 1.27 32.41
N ILE A 719 22.74 1.71 33.27
CA ILE A 719 22.44 2.69 34.35
C ILE A 719 22.55 4.16 33.92
N TRP A 720 23.24 4.44 32.79
CA TRP A 720 23.39 5.79 32.23
C TRP A 720 23.73 5.76 30.73
N ARG A 721 23.23 6.74 29.97
CA ARG A 721 23.58 6.96 28.55
C ARG A 721 23.68 8.46 28.21
N SER A 722 24.69 8.84 27.43
CA SER A 722 24.80 10.21 26.88
C SER A 722 25.64 10.23 25.59
N GLY A 723 25.08 10.80 24.52
CA GLY A 723 25.68 10.74 23.18
C GLY A 723 25.98 9.30 22.78
N SER A 724 27.19 9.03 22.27
CA SER A 724 27.66 7.67 21.97
C SER A 724 28.32 6.94 23.15
N SER A 725 28.16 7.43 24.39
CA SER A 725 28.69 6.79 25.60
C SER A 725 27.60 6.10 26.42
N VAL A 726 27.88 4.89 26.88
CA VAL A 726 26.97 4.04 27.67
C VAL A 726 27.71 3.53 28.91
N VAL A 727 27.00 3.39 30.02
CA VAL A 727 27.50 2.79 31.26
C VAL A 727 26.62 1.60 31.60
N LEU A 728 27.26 0.43 31.73
CA LEU A 728 26.62 -0.88 31.86
C LEU A 728 27.05 -1.52 33.19
N TYR A 729 26.08 -1.93 34.01
CA TYR A 729 26.26 -2.55 35.32
C TYR A 729 26.00 -4.05 35.23
N ARG A 730 26.79 -4.88 35.93
CA ARG A 730 26.69 -6.35 35.86
C ARG A 730 25.36 -6.94 36.37
N GLY A 731 24.69 -6.24 37.29
CA GLY A 731 23.52 -6.75 38.01
C GLY A 731 23.89 -7.52 39.28
N ILE A 732 23.05 -7.41 40.32
CA ILE A 732 23.29 -8.01 41.65
C ILE A 732 23.35 -9.55 41.58
N SER A 733 22.62 -10.16 40.65
CA SER A 733 22.52 -11.60 40.42
C SER A 733 23.62 -12.19 39.50
N TYR A 734 24.64 -11.41 39.13
CA TYR A 734 25.67 -11.85 38.18
C TYR A 734 26.62 -12.90 38.78
N LYS A 735 26.57 -14.13 38.26
CA LYS A 735 27.39 -15.27 38.73
C LYS A 735 28.81 -15.24 38.14
N LEU A 736 29.73 -14.60 38.85
CA LEU A 736 31.17 -14.56 38.54
C LEU A 736 31.76 -15.96 38.25
N LYS A 737 32.70 -16.07 37.30
CA LYS A 737 33.31 -17.37 36.94
C LYS A 737 34.04 -18.04 38.10
N CYS A 738 34.67 -17.26 38.99
CA CYS A 738 35.33 -17.78 40.19
C CYS A 738 34.37 -18.54 41.14
N VAL A 739 33.10 -18.12 41.21
CA VAL A 739 32.06 -18.83 41.98
C VAL A 739 31.62 -20.11 41.26
N GLN A 740 31.54 -20.09 39.92
CA GLN A 740 31.22 -21.28 39.13
C GLN A 740 32.33 -22.33 39.15
N THR A 741 33.61 -21.93 39.15
CA THR A 741 34.74 -22.88 39.28
C THR A 741 34.79 -23.48 40.68
N PHE A 742 34.52 -22.71 41.73
CA PHE A 742 34.41 -23.23 43.10
C PHE A 742 33.28 -24.28 43.23
N ILE A 743 32.10 -24.01 42.65
CA ILE A 743 30.98 -24.97 42.61
C ILE A 743 31.36 -26.22 41.79
N LYS A 744 32.10 -26.08 40.68
CA LYS A 744 32.56 -27.24 39.88
C LYS A 744 33.65 -28.06 40.57
N GLN A 745 34.50 -27.47 41.39
CA GLN A 745 35.53 -28.22 42.15
C GLN A 745 34.91 -29.13 43.22
N ASN A 746 33.76 -28.74 43.81
CA ASN A 746 33.04 -29.58 44.75
C ASN A 746 32.22 -30.72 44.09
N ASN A 747 32.07 -30.71 42.76
CA ASN A 747 31.28 -31.69 42.00
C ASN A 747 32.18 -32.64 41.16
N LEU A 748 33.34 -33.04 41.70
CA LEU A 748 34.25 -33.98 41.03
C LEU A 748 33.98 -35.47 41.37
N ASP A 749 33.25 -35.76 42.44
CA ASP A 749 32.96 -37.12 42.90
C ASP A 749 31.60 -37.67 42.41
N THR A 750 31.35 -37.62 41.10
CA THR A 750 30.55 -38.66 40.42
C THR A 750 30.69 -38.61 38.89
N LYS A 751 31.26 -39.67 38.31
CA LYS A 751 31.07 -40.00 36.89
C LYS A 751 30.00 -41.08 36.75
N PRO A 752 29.13 -40.99 35.74
CA PRO A 752 28.64 -42.15 35.02
C PRO A 752 29.32 -42.27 33.65
N GLU A 753 29.30 -43.47 33.08
CA GLU A 753 30.03 -43.82 31.86
C GLU A 753 29.21 -43.65 30.57
N ILE A 754 29.89 -43.74 29.43
CA ILE A 754 29.27 -43.63 28.11
C ILE A 754 28.56 -44.95 27.77
N ASN A 755 27.28 -44.87 27.41
CA ASN A 755 26.63 -45.88 26.57
C ASN A 755 25.85 -45.21 25.43
N ARG A 756 25.97 -45.78 24.22
CA ARG A 756 25.30 -45.31 23.00
C ARG A 756 24.30 -46.37 22.54
N SER A 757 23.01 -46.03 22.50
CA SER A 757 22.05 -46.75 21.66
C SER A 757 20.82 -45.87 21.37
N VAL A 758 20.73 -45.45 20.10
CA VAL A 758 19.52 -45.15 19.32
C VAL A 758 18.19 -45.00 20.08
N GLU A 759 17.72 -43.76 20.20
CA GLU A 759 16.38 -43.38 19.75
C GLU A 759 16.41 -41.88 19.40
N ALA A 760 15.92 -41.51 18.21
CA ALA A 760 16.12 -40.18 17.64
C ALA A 760 14.84 -39.63 17.00
N ARG A 761 14.01 -38.98 17.82
CA ARG A 761 12.96 -38.03 17.45
C ARG A 761 12.62 -37.15 18.65
N ASP A 762 12.05 -35.98 18.37
CA ASP A 762 11.42 -35.05 19.33
C ASP A 762 12.32 -34.49 20.44
N TYR A 763 13.51 -33.97 20.08
CA TYR A 763 14.27 -33.04 20.93
C TYR A 763 14.08 -31.59 20.45
N ILE A 764 13.26 -30.81 21.15
CA ILE A 764 13.14 -29.35 20.91
C ILE A 764 14.24 -28.65 21.71
N PRO A 765 15.16 -27.88 21.10
CA PRO A 765 16.14 -27.11 21.85
C PRO A 765 15.47 -26.01 22.68
N GLU A 766 15.69 -25.98 23.99
CA GLU A 766 15.28 -24.87 24.88
C GLU A 766 16.15 -23.60 24.69
N ASP A 767 16.49 -23.27 23.45
CA ASP A 767 17.43 -22.22 23.12
C ASP A 767 16.74 -20.85 23.09
N ALA A 768 17.20 -19.92 23.94
CA ALA A 768 16.51 -18.66 24.26
C ALA A 768 16.44 -17.63 23.11
N ASN A 769 16.80 -18.02 21.88
CA ASN A 769 16.86 -17.18 20.68
C ASN A 769 15.81 -17.51 19.61
N TYR A 770 15.03 -18.59 19.77
CA TYR A 770 13.82 -18.80 18.97
C TYR A 770 12.68 -17.90 19.49
N PRO A 771 11.79 -17.35 18.63
CA PRO A 771 10.74 -16.45 19.09
C PRO A 771 9.64 -17.26 19.79
N LYS A 772 9.35 -16.95 21.06
CA LYS A 772 8.49 -17.75 21.95
C LYS A 772 7.00 -17.87 21.56
N ASN A 773 6.59 -17.29 20.43
CA ASN A 773 5.20 -17.22 19.97
C ASN A 773 5.05 -17.76 18.52
N VAL A 774 5.94 -18.65 18.06
CA VAL A 774 5.88 -19.24 16.70
C VAL A 774 5.08 -20.55 16.72
N PRO A 775 4.21 -20.83 15.72
CA PRO A 775 3.50 -22.11 15.59
C PRO A 775 4.46 -23.31 15.49
N LYS A 776 4.03 -24.49 15.96
CA LYS A 776 4.85 -25.71 15.96
C LYS A 776 5.37 -26.10 14.57
N GLU A 777 4.55 -25.91 13.53
CA GLU A 777 4.92 -26.18 12.12
C GLU A 777 6.11 -25.32 11.68
N GLN A 778 6.05 -24.00 11.91
CA GLN A 778 7.14 -23.06 11.60
C GLN A 778 8.39 -23.30 12.48
N LEU A 779 8.23 -23.85 13.69
CA LEU A 779 9.38 -24.30 14.48
C LEU A 779 10.04 -25.53 13.85
N SER A 780 9.27 -26.48 13.29
CA SER A 780 9.82 -27.62 12.52
C SER A 780 10.60 -27.14 11.29
N GLU A 781 10.00 -26.26 10.47
CA GLU A 781 10.66 -25.67 9.30
C GLU A 781 11.98 -24.96 9.67
N LEU A 782 12.01 -24.25 10.80
CA LEU A 782 13.22 -23.56 11.28
C LEU A 782 14.28 -24.50 11.86
N CYS A 783 13.89 -25.69 12.35
CA CYS A 783 14.83 -26.73 12.79
C CYS A 783 15.42 -27.47 11.57
N GLU A 784 14.60 -27.91 10.62
CA GLU A 784 15.06 -28.52 9.37
C GLU A 784 15.97 -27.57 8.57
N LEU A 785 15.68 -26.27 8.59
CA LEU A 785 16.53 -25.24 8.02
C LEU A 785 17.84 -25.07 8.81
N ASN A 786 17.82 -25.16 10.14
CA ASN A 786 19.04 -25.13 10.94
C ASN A 786 19.96 -26.31 10.56
N ASP A 787 19.44 -27.53 10.59
CA ASP A 787 20.21 -28.75 10.29
C ASP A 787 20.79 -28.70 8.86
N LEU A 788 19.98 -28.31 7.87
CA LEU A 788 20.45 -28.07 6.49
C LEU A 788 21.59 -27.03 6.45
N LEU A 789 21.46 -25.93 7.19
CA LEU A 789 22.49 -24.91 7.25
C LEU A 789 23.77 -25.43 7.90
N ASP A 790 23.71 -26.37 8.85
CA ASP A 790 24.92 -26.94 9.48
C ASP A 790 25.71 -27.80 8.47
N GLU A 791 25.02 -28.46 7.52
CA GLU A 791 25.66 -29.12 6.38
C GLU A 791 26.25 -28.16 5.31
N LEU A 792 26.11 -26.84 5.47
CA LEU A 792 26.48 -25.83 4.45
C LEU A 792 27.70 -24.98 4.84
N GLY A 793 28.08 -24.92 6.13
CA GLY A 793 29.31 -24.25 6.56
C GLY A 793 29.28 -23.72 8.00
N PRO A 794 30.40 -23.15 8.48
CA PRO A 794 30.55 -22.66 9.84
C PRO A 794 29.59 -21.50 10.16
N ARG A 795 29.24 -21.34 11.44
CA ARG A 795 28.20 -20.41 11.91
C ARG A 795 28.71 -19.00 12.17
N PHE A 796 27.96 -17.99 11.71
CA PHE A 796 28.18 -16.60 12.11
C PHE A 796 27.51 -16.29 13.45
N HIS A 797 28.12 -16.78 14.55
CA HIS A 797 27.61 -16.63 15.92
C HIS A 797 27.42 -15.16 16.37
N ASP A 798 28.08 -14.20 15.72
CA ASP A 798 27.95 -12.78 16.07
C ASP A 798 26.62 -12.14 15.60
N TRP A 799 25.79 -12.89 14.86
CA TRP A 799 24.50 -12.47 14.34
C TRP A 799 23.58 -11.86 15.41
N THR A 800 22.91 -10.76 15.04
CA THR A 800 22.05 -9.96 15.95
C THR A 800 20.55 -10.07 15.63
N GLY A 801 20.17 -11.04 14.79
CA GLY A 801 18.77 -11.36 14.48
C GLY A 801 18.26 -12.55 15.29
N CYS A 802 17.10 -13.07 14.90
CA CYS A 802 16.58 -14.34 15.42
C CYS A 802 17.37 -15.54 14.86
N ALA A 803 17.26 -16.68 15.53
CA ALA A 803 17.72 -17.99 15.05
C ALA A 803 16.89 -18.49 13.84
N PRO A 804 17.38 -19.46 13.04
CA PRO A 804 18.73 -20.07 13.07
C PRO A 804 19.85 -19.06 12.74
N PHE A 805 21.08 -19.39 13.12
CA PHE A 805 22.25 -18.57 12.82
C PHE A 805 22.70 -18.79 11.36
N PRO A 806 22.94 -17.72 10.58
CA PRO A 806 23.40 -17.87 9.20
C PRO A 806 24.81 -18.47 9.13
N VAL A 807 25.11 -19.17 8.04
CA VAL A 807 26.46 -19.62 7.68
C VAL A 807 27.34 -18.40 7.40
N ASP A 808 28.56 -18.39 7.93
CA ASP A 808 29.53 -17.34 7.64
C ASP A 808 30.15 -17.56 6.25
N ALA A 809 29.77 -16.71 5.29
CA ALA A 809 30.23 -16.80 3.91
C ALA A 809 31.64 -16.24 3.72
N ASP A 810 32.23 -15.55 4.70
CA ASP A 810 33.64 -15.15 4.68
C ASP A 810 34.58 -16.31 5.10
N LEU A 811 34.04 -17.41 5.63
CA LEU A 811 34.79 -18.62 6.03
C LEU A 811 34.63 -19.78 5.03
N LEU A 812 33.89 -19.59 3.93
CA LEU A 812 33.79 -20.56 2.84
C LEU A 812 34.99 -20.43 1.88
N PRO A 813 35.40 -21.50 1.18
CA PRO A 813 36.49 -21.44 0.20
C PRO A 813 36.18 -20.42 -0.91
N GLY A 814 37.13 -19.51 -1.19
CA GLY A 814 36.98 -18.50 -2.23
C GLY A 814 36.87 -19.12 -3.63
N TYR A 815 37.87 -19.97 -3.94
CA TYR A 815 37.95 -20.79 -5.13
C TYR A 815 37.56 -22.25 -4.83
N VAL A 816 36.96 -22.93 -5.81
CA VAL A 816 36.65 -24.37 -5.77
C VAL A 816 37.10 -25.00 -7.09
N GLU A 817 38.10 -25.88 -7.01
CA GLU A 817 38.64 -26.57 -8.18
C GLU A 817 37.55 -27.35 -8.94
N GLY A 818 37.55 -27.22 -10.27
CA GLY A 818 36.58 -27.87 -11.15
C GLY A 818 35.13 -27.36 -11.03
N TYR A 819 34.85 -26.26 -10.32
CA TYR A 819 33.48 -25.73 -10.20
C TYR A 819 32.86 -25.41 -11.56
N ARG A 820 31.68 -25.99 -11.82
CA ARG A 820 30.84 -25.71 -12.99
C ARG A 820 29.53 -25.09 -12.54
N CYS A 821 29.02 -24.13 -13.29
CA CYS A 821 27.69 -23.57 -13.04
C CYS A 821 26.61 -24.67 -13.15
N PRO A 822 25.53 -24.62 -12.34
CA PRO A 822 24.51 -25.67 -12.33
C PRO A 822 23.81 -25.80 -13.68
N PHE A 823 23.60 -27.04 -14.11
CA PHE A 823 22.87 -27.38 -15.32
C PHE A 823 21.39 -27.03 -15.17
N ARG A 824 20.80 -26.51 -16.24
CA ARG A 824 19.51 -25.82 -16.24
C ARG A 824 18.76 -26.10 -17.53
N ILE A 825 17.48 -26.48 -17.41
CA ILE A 825 16.54 -26.67 -18.51
C ILE A 825 15.21 -26.06 -18.07
N LEU A 826 14.64 -25.21 -18.92
CA LEU A 826 13.30 -24.68 -18.72
C LEU A 826 12.26 -25.72 -19.18
N PRO A 827 11.30 -26.16 -18.33
CA PRO A 827 10.26 -27.08 -18.76
C PRO A 827 9.35 -26.47 -19.83
N GLN A 828 8.91 -27.27 -20.79
CA GLN A 828 8.11 -26.80 -21.92
C GLN A 828 6.80 -26.13 -21.46
N GLY A 829 6.55 -24.90 -21.92
CA GLY A 829 5.40 -24.08 -21.52
C GLY A 829 5.62 -23.20 -20.29
N VAL A 830 6.72 -23.36 -19.54
CA VAL A 830 7.09 -22.48 -18.42
C VAL A 830 7.82 -21.24 -18.93
N LYS A 831 7.60 -20.07 -18.33
CA LYS A 831 8.31 -18.83 -18.69
C LYS A 831 9.68 -18.74 -18.00
N PRO A 832 10.75 -18.26 -18.68
CA PRO A 832 12.08 -18.13 -18.09
C PRO A 832 12.14 -17.03 -17.02
N CYS A 833 11.42 -15.92 -17.24
CA CYS A 833 11.38 -14.77 -16.36
C CYS A 833 10.17 -14.84 -15.42
N LEU A 834 10.39 -14.52 -14.13
CA LEU A 834 9.32 -14.36 -13.14
C LEU A 834 8.41 -13.17 -13.51
N SER A 835 7.10 -13.35 -13.42
CA SER A 835 6.15 -12.24 -13.50
C SER A 835 6.28 -11.31 -12.29
N ASN A 836 5.73 -10.10 -12.42
CA ASN A 836 5.64 -9.15 -11.30
C ASN A 836 4.86 -9.69 -10.08
N THR A 837 3.99 -10.69 -10.27
CA THR A 837 3.28 -11.38 -9.17
C THR A 837 4.23 -12.31 -8.42
N GLU A 838 4.84 -13.29 -9.11
CA GLU A 838 5.78 -14.25 -8.52
C GLU A 838 6.99 -13.54 -7.90
N MET A 839 7.54 -12.53 -8.60
CA MET A 839 8.65 -11.73 -8.08
C MET A 839 8.26 -10.94 -6.81
N THR A 840 6.97 -10.64 -6.61
CA THR A 840 6.44 -10.05 -5.38
C THR A 840 6.23 -11.09 -4.28
N GLU A 841 5.84 -12.31 -4.62
CA GLU A 841 5.73 -13.44 -3.69
C GLU A 841 7.09 -13.89 -3.16
N MET A 842 8.10 -13.99 -4.02
CA MET A 842 9.48 -14.26 -3.57
C MET A 842 10.03 -13.13 -2.69
N ARG A 843 9.61 -11.87 -2.92
CA ARG A 843 9.88 -10.75 -2.00
C ARG A 843 9.07 -10.80 -0.70
N ARG A 844 7.95 -11.53 -0.63
CA ARG A 844 7.19 -11.79 0.62
C ARG A 844 7.87 -12.91 1.41
N LEU A 845 8.13 -14.05 0.79
CA LEU A 845 8.82 -15.20 1.39
C LEU A 845 10.22 -14.83 1.92
N ALA A 846 10.98 -14.00 1.18
CA ALA A 846 12.26 -13.48 1.63
C ALA A 846 12.18 -12.46 2.79
N ARG A 847 10.98 -11.96 3.17
CA ARG A 847 10.81 -11.13 4.37
C ARG A 847 10.62 -11.98 5.63
N THR A 848 9.83 -13.05 5.54
CA THR A 848 9.57 -13.99 6.64
C THR A 848 10.76 -14.91 6.91
N SER A 849 11.40 -15.44 5.87
CA SER A 849 12.59 -16.29 5.98
C SER A 849 13.71 -15.63 6.79
N PRO A 850 14.43 -16.36 7.68
CA PRO A 850 15.72 -15.92 8.21
C PRO A 850 16.76 -15.78 7.08
N PRO A 851 17.88 -15.05 7.28
CA PRO A 851 19.01 -15.12 6.37
C PRO A 851 19.74 -16.46 6.52
N HIS A 852 20.17 -17.01 5.40
CA HIS A 852 20.87 -18.29 5.29
C HIS A 852 22.39 -18.10 5.40
N PHE A 853 22.91 -17.01 4.84
CA PHE A 853 24.34 -16.70 4.78
C PHE A 853 24.61 -15.28 5.31
N ALA A 854 25.80 -15.05 5.86
CA ALA A 854 26.30 -13.74 6.27
C ALA A 854 27.63 -13.44 5.54
N LEU A 855 27.60 -12.50 4.59
CA LEU A 855 28.74 -12.12 3.74
C LEU A 855 29.29 -10.75 4.17
N GLY A 856 30.62 -10.60 4.20
CA GLY A 856 31.28 -9.38 4.63
C GLY A 856 32.45 -8.98 3.74
N ARG A 857 33.61 -9.62 3.94
CA ARG A 857 34.87 -9.25 3.28
C ARG A 857 35.19 -10.06 2.02
N SER A 858 34.67 -11.28 1.87
CA SER A 858 35.03 -12.17 0.76
C SER A 858 34.72 -11.57 -0.62
N ARG A 859 35.57 -11.91 -1.60
CA ARG A 859 35.58 -11.39 -2.98
C ARG A 859 35.69 -12.48 -4.06
N GLU A 860 35.69 -13.73 -3.62
CA GLU A 860 35.69 -14.91 -4.47
C GLU A 860 34.55 -15.77 -3.95
N LEU A 861 33.46 -15.85 -4.71
CA LEU A 861 32.18 -16.34 -4.17
C LEU A 861 31.85 -17.76 -4.66
N GLN A 862 32.85 -18.57 -5.04
CA GLN A 862 32.62 -19.93 -5.58
C GLN A 862 32.16 -20.92 -4.49
N GLY A 863 32.76 -20.89 -3.29
CA GLY A 863 32.30 -21.69 -2.16
C GLY A 863 30.88 -21.30 -1.71
N LEU A 864 30.58 -19.99 -1.71
CA LEU A 864 29.22 -19.49 -1.46
C LEU A 864 28.24 -19.92 -2.55
N ALA A 865 28.63 -19.87 -3.82
CA ALA A 865 27.80 -20.33 -4.94
C ALA A 865 27.50 -21.84 -4.85
N LYS A 866 28.50 -22.66 -4.51
CA LYS A 866 28.34 -24.10 -4.26
C LYS A 866 27.38 -24.36 -3.08
N ALA A 867 27.50 -23.60 -1.99
CA ALA A 867 26.58 -23.67 -0.86
C ALA A 867 25.15 -23.22 -1.23
N MET A 868 24.99 -22.17 -2.04
CA MET A 868 23.68 -21.74 -2.56
C MET A 868 23.03 -22.80 -3.45
N VAL A 869 23.79 -23.47 -4.32
CA VAL A 869 23.27 -24.57 -5.16
C VAL A 869 22.83 -25.77 -4.32
N LYS A 870 23.59 -26.14 -3.27
CA LYS A 870 23.16 -27.19 -2.32
C LYS A 870 21.92 -26.76 -1.52
N LEU A 871 21.83 -25.50 -1.08
CA LEU A 871 20.64 -24.94 -0.43
C LEU A 871 19.39 -25.05 -1.33
N TRP A 872 19.54 -24.80 -2.64
CA TRP A 872 18.43 -24.81 -3.60
C TRP A 872 17.76 -26.16 -3.86
N ALA A 873 18.35 -27.25 -3.38
CA ALA A 873 17.72 -28.56 -3.33
C ALA A 873 16.56 -28.63 -2.32
N LYS A 874 16.62 -27.88 -1.20
CA LYS A 874 15.54 -27.83 -0.18
C LYS A 874 14.79 -26.48 -0.15
N SER A 875 15.47 -25.34 -0.32
CA SER A 875 14.86 -23.99 -0.27
C SER A 875 14.79 -23.31 -1.63
N ALA A 876 13.66 -22.69 -1.99
CA ALA A 876 13.56 -21.94 -3.24
C ALA A 876 14.39 -20.63 -3.25
N ILE A 877 14.73 -20.07 -2.07
CA ILE A 877 15.34 -18.74 -1.94
C ILE A 877 16.64 -18.80 -1.15
N ALA A 878 17.69 -18.20 -1.70
CA ALA A 878 18.92 -17.89 -0.97
C ALA A 878 18.88 -16.43 -0.49
N LYS A 879 18.83 -16.21 0.83
CA LYS A 879 18.86 -14.89 1.47
C LYS A 879 20.19 -14.67 2.19
N ILE A 880 20.96 -13.70 1.73
CA ILE A 880 22.30 -13.35 2.22
C ILE A 880 22.19 -12.04 3.00
N ALA A 881 22.63 -12.01 4.25
CA ALA A 881 22.80 -10.79 5.05
C ALA A 881 24.19 -10.19 4.81
N ILE A 882 24.28 -8.85 4.78
CA ILE A 882 25.55 -8.14 4.64
C ILE A 882 26.04 -7.70 6.02
N LYS A 883 27.27 -8.09 6.39
CA LYS A 883 27.89 -7.75 7.68
C LYS A 883 28.09 -6.23 7.78
N ARG A 884 27.54 -5.63 8.85
CA ARG A 884 27.60 -4.18 9.08
C ARG A 884 29.02 -3.77 9.50
N GLY A 885 29.48 -2.61 9.03
CA GLY A 885 30.78 -2.04 9.42
C GLY A 885 31.97 -2.53 8.60
N VAL A 886 31.76 -3.33 7.56
CA VAL A 886 32.80 -3.65 6.57
C VAL A 886 32.90 -2.50 5.57
N GLU A 887 34.12 -1.98 5.38
CA GLU A 887 34.40 -0.91 4.42
C GLU A 887 34.56 -1.47 2.99
N ASN A 888 34.24 -0.66 1.98
CA ASN A 888 34.37 -0.98 0.55
C ASN A 888 33.60 -2.21 0.02
N THR A 889 32.55 -2.67 0.70
CA THR A 889 31.59 -3.67 0.16
C THR A 889 30.69 -3.06 -0.90
N ARG A 890 30.91 -3.40 -2.19
CA ARG A 890 29.99 -3.08 -3.28
C ARG A 890 28.98 -4.22 -3.45
N ASN A 891 27.80 -4.07 -2.86
CA ASN A 891 26.70 -5.07 -2.93
C ASN A 891 26.21 -5.34 -4.38
N GLU A 892 26.59 -4.47 -5.32
CA GLU A 892 26.40 -4.57 -6.77
C GLU A 892 27.21 -5.74 -7.34
N ARG A 893 28.55 -5.57 -7.43
CA ARG A 893 29.51 -6.60 -7.87
C ARG A 893 29.35 -7.96 -7.20
N MET A 894 29.04 -8.00 -5.90
CA MET A 894 28.80 -9.27 -5.19
C MET A 894 27.51 -9.98 -5.66
N ALA A 895 26.50 -9.24 -6.10
CA ALA A 895 25.30 -9.80 -6.72
C ALA A 895 25.56 -10.21 -8.18
N GLU A 896 26.28 -9.41 -8.99
CA GLU A 896 26.66 -9.80 -10.35
C GLU A 896 27.47 -11.10 -10.37
N GLU A 897 28.48 -11.22 -9.49
CA GLU A 897 29.33 -12.41 -9.40
C GLU A 897 28.53 -13.67 -9.01
N LEU A 898 27.63 -13.56 -8.03
CA LEU A 898 26.74 -14.65 -7.65
C LEU A 898 25.71 -14.99 -8.74
N LYS A 899 25.17 -14.00 -9.45
CA LYS A 899 24.30 -14.21 -10.62
C LYS A 899 25.03 -15.03 -11.68
N ARG A 900 26.30 -14.71 -11.97
CA ARG A 900 27.15 -15.44 -12.93
C ARG A 900 27.47 -16.87 -12.47
N LEU A 901 27.94 -17.04 -11.23
CA LEU A 901 28.38 -18.34 -10.70
C LEU A 901 27.22 -19.34 -10.46
N THR A 902 26.01 -18.85 -10.19
CA THR A 902 24.85 -19.70 -9.85
C THR A 902 23.77 -19.74 -10.94
N ARG A 903 23.77 -18.77 -11.87
CA ARG A 903 22.70 -18.48 -12.84
C ARG A 903 21.31 -18.26 -12.18
N GLY A 904 21.26 -17.89 -10.90
CA GLY A 904 20.01 -17.59 -10.19
C GLY A 904 19.45 -16.19 -10.49
N VAL A 905 18.14 -16.01 -10.27
CA VAL A 905 17.41 -14.77 -10.52
C VAL A 905 17.52 -13.84 -9.30
N LEU A 906 17.98 -12.59 -9.49
CA LEU A 906 18.07 -11.60 -8.42
C LEU A 906 16.68 -11.02 -8.10
N VAL A 907 16.15 -11.31 -6.90
CA VAL A 907 14.80 -10.93 -6.48
C VAL A 907 14.78 -9.57 -5.76
N SER A 908 15.80 -9.30 -4.95
CA SER A 908 15.95 -8.04 -4.21
C SER A 908 17.39 -7.78 -3.77
N ARG A 909 17.79 -6.52 -3.77
CA ARG A 909 19.11 -6.03 -3.33
C ARG A 909 18.93 -4.80 -2.45
N ASN A 910 19.54 -4.80 -1.27
CA ASN A 910 19.53 -3.68 -0.32
C ASN A 910 20.92 -3.56 0.34
N LYS A 911 21.14 -2.51 1.14
CA LYS A 911 22.37 -2.34 1.93
C LYS A 911 22.55 -3.42 3.01
N GLU A 912 21.47 -4.03 3.47
CA GLU A 912 21.49 -5.04 4.54
C GLU A 912 21.36 -6.49 4.03
N TYR A 913 20.80 -6.73 2.84
CA TYR A 913 20.52 -8.08 2.32
C TYR A 913 20.60 -8.16 0.78
N ILE A 914 20.96 -9.35 0.28
CA ILE A 914 20.84 -9.75 -1.13
C ILE A 914 19.96 -11.02 -1.15
N VAL A 915 19.03 -11.12 -2.12
CA VAL A 915 18.05 -12.21 -2.22
C VAL A 915 18.03 -12.76 -3.64
N PHE A 916 18.34 -14.06 -3.77
CA PHE A 916 18.27 -14.82 -5.02
C PHE A 916 17.18 -15.88 -4.97
N TYR A 917 16.49 -16.04 -6.10
CA TYR A 917 15.68 -17.22 -6.43
C TYR A 917 16.49 -18.19 -7.28
N ARG A 918 16.28 -19.50 -7.10
CA ARG A 918 16.98 -20.54 -7.88
C ARG A 918 16.70 -20.48 -9.39
N GLY A 919 15.52 -20.04 -9.81
CA GLY A 919 15.06 -20.03 -11.21
C GLY A 919 14.07 -21.16 -11.52
N ASN A 920 13.19 -20.95 -12.51
CA ASN A 920 12.20 -21.94 -12.96
C ASN A 920 12.82 -23.08 -13.82
N ASP A 921 14.08 -22.89 -14.19
CA ASP A 921 14.97 -23.72 -14.99
C ASP A 921 15.93 -24.58 -14.14
N PHE A 922 15.90 -24.44 -12.81
CA PHE A 922 16.81 -25.13 -11.89
C PHE A 922 16.39 -26.58 -11.65
N MET A 923 17.24 -27.53 -12.05
CA MET A 923 17.05 -28.96 -11.80
C MET A 923 17.96 -29.45 -10.65
N PRO A 924 17.50 -30.35 -9.76
CA PRO A 924 18.37 -30.99 -8.77
C PRO A 924 19.51 -31.76 -9.45
N PRO A 925 20.75 -31.77 -8.91
CA PRO A 925 21.92 -32.34 -9.57
C PRO A 925 21.73 -33.78 -10.09
N ALA A 926 21.14 -34.67 -9.28
CA ALA A 926 20.90 -36.07 -9.68
C ALA A 926 19.94 -36.22 -10.88
N VAL A 927 19.03 -35.27 -11.10
CA VAL A 927 18.14 -35.26 -12.27
C VAL A 927 18.84 -34.61 -13.47
N ALA A 928 19.67 -33.59 -13.23
CA ALA A 928 20.48 -32.96 -14.25
C ALA A 928 21.48 -33.94 -14.89
N GLU A 929 22.18 -34.74 -14.08
CA GLU A 929 23.15 -35.74 -14.56
C GLU A 929 22.48 -36.77 -15.48
N ALA A 930 21.41 -37.42 -15.00
CA ALA A 930 20.63 -38.38 -15.79
C ALA A 930 20.03 -37.78 -17.09
N LEU A 931 19.64 -36.50 -17.09
CA LEU A 931 19.20 -35.82 -18.31
C LEU A 931 20.36 -35.52 -19.26
N THR A 932 21.56 -35.19 -18.77
CA THR A 932 22.74 -35.00 -19.64
C THR A 932 23.27 -36.30 -20.24
N GLU A 933 23.11 -37.43 -19.55
CA GLU A 933 23.42 -38.75 -20.12
C GLU A 933 22.41 -39.12 -21.20
N ARG A 934 21.11 -39.09 -20.88
CA ARG A 934 20.03 -39.37 -21.84
C ARG A 934 20.03 -38.44 -23.05
N GLN A 935 20.45 -37.18 -22.90
CA GLN A 935 20.57 -36.25 -24.03
C GLN A 935 21.73 -36.63 -24.97
N LYS A 936 22.85 -37.15 -24.45
CA LYS A 936 23.92 -37.70 -25.30
C LYS A 936 23.44 -38.93 -26.06
N GLU A 937 22.82 -39.89 -25.37
CA GLU A 937 22.23 -41.09 -25.99
C GLU A 937 21.25 -40.70 -27.11
N ILE A 938 20.36 -39.74 -26.87
CA ILE A 938 19.41 -39.26 -27.88
C ILE A 938 20.14 -38.60 -29.06
N THR A 939 21.18 -37.80 -28.81
CA THR A 939 21.98 -37.20 -29.89
C THR A 939 22.72 -38.25 -30.71
N GLU A 940 23.33 -39.26 -30.09
CA GLU A 940 24.01 -40.37 -30.78
C GLU A 940 23.03 -41.25 -31.58
N VAL A 941 21.83 -41.49 -31.05
CA VAL A 941 20.74 -42.21 -31.73
C VAL A 941 20.11 -41.39 -32.87
N LEU A 942 20.09 -40.06 -32.78
CA LEU A 942 19.66 -39.19 -33.87
C LEU A 942 20.73 -39.12 -34.97
N GLN A 943 22.00 -38.99 -34.61
CA GLN A 943 23.13 -39.00 -35.53
C GLN A 943 23.13 -40.27 -36.39
N THR A 944 23.09 -41.44 -35.75
CA THR A 944 23.07 -42.74 -36.44
C THR A 944 21.81 -42.97 -37.29
N LYS A 945 20.65 -42.39 -36.92
CA LYS A 945 19.44 -42.41 -37.75
C LYS A 945 19.53 -41.48 -38.96
N GLU A 946 20.16 -40.31 -38.82
CA GLU A 946 20.40 -39.40 -39.94
C GLU A 946 21.37 -40.04 -40.94
N ASP A 947 22.44 -40.68 -40.46
CA ASP A 947 23.40 -41.38 -41.31
C ASP A 947 22.75 -42.57 -42.05
N GLN A 948 21.91 -43.37 -41.38
CA GLN A 948 21.09 -44.41 -42.06
C GLN A 948 20.11 -43.83 -43.09
N ALA A 949 19.51 -42.67 -42.81
CA ALA A 949 18.61 -42.00 -43.76
C ALA A 949 19.37 -41.49 -45.00
N ARG A 950 20.60 -40.99 -44.83
CA ARG A 950 21.49 -40.60 -45.94
C ARG A 950 21.92 -41.82 -46.76
N GLU A 951 22.27 -42.94 -46.13
CA GLU A 951 22.64 -44.19 -46.80
C GLU A 951 21.47 -44.74 -47.66
N MET A 952 20.25 -44.75 -47.11
CA MET A 952 19.04 -45.10 -47.86
C MET A 952 18.73 -44.11 -49.00
N ALA A 953 18.98 -42.81 -48.82
CA ALA A 953 18.82 -41.81 -49.87
C ALA A 953 19.84 -42.01 -51.02
N SER A 954 21.13 -42.21 -50.71
CA SER A 954 22.19 -42.47 -51.68
C SER A 954 21.91 -43.73 -52.51
N THR A 955 21.48 -44.80 -51.85
CA THR A 955 21.07 -46.06 -52.51
C THR A 955 19.94 -45.83 -53.51
N ARG A 956 18.99 -44.95 -53.18
CA ARG A 956 17.83 -44.61 -54.03
C ARG A 956 18.18 -43.74 -55.23
N VAL A 957 19.23 -42.92 -55.15
CA VAL A 957 19.74 -42.09 -56.26
C VAL A 957 20.58 -42.88 -57.27
N THR A 958 21.24 -43.96 -56.83
CA THR A 958 22.15 -44.75 -57.68
C THR A 958 21.40 -45.61 -58.72
N LEU A 959 20.10 -45.84 -58.53
CA LEU A 959 19.27 -46.70 -59.40
C LEU A 959 18.76 -46.03 -60.70
N THR A 960 18.99 -44.73 -60.89
CA THR A 960 18.31 -43.94 -61.95
C THR A 960 19.22 -43.28 -63.00
N SER A 961 20.52 -43.57 -63.05
CA SER A 961 21.47 -42.83 -63.93
C SER A 961 22.53 -43.69 -64.67
N GLN A 962 22.09 -44.51 -65.62
CA GLN A 962 23.01 -45.10 -66.62
C GLN A 962 23.37 -44.10 -67.74
N ALA A 963 24.39 -43.25 -67.56
CA ALA A 963 25.20 -42.70 -68.68
C ALA A 963 26.47 -41.92 -68.26
N LYS A 964 27.64 -42.46 -68.66
CA LYS A 964 28.84 -41.74 -69.17
C LYS A 964 29.37 -40.47 -68.45
N SER A 965 30.32 -40.72 -67.54
CA SER A 965 31.69 -40.15 -67.55
C SER A 965 31.92 -38.65 -67.24
N PRO A 966 33.11 -38.24 -66.71
CA PRO A 966 33.07 -37.37 -65.54
C PRO A 966 33.75 -36.00 -65.70
N LYS A 967 33.11 -34.97 -65.13
CA LYS A 967 33.82 -33.83 -64.54
C LYS A 967 33.19 -33.50 -63.18
N THR A 968 34.07 -33.21 -62.22
CA THR A 968 33.76 -33.10 -60.79
C THR A 968 32.78 -31.96 -60.49
N GLN A 969 31.60 -32.29 -59.96
CA GLN A 969 30.75 -31.36 -59.24
C GLN A 969 30.44 -31.98 -57.87
N LEU A 970 31.23 -31.61 -56.86
CA LEU A 970 31.05 -32.09 -55.49
C LEU A 970 29.88 -31.35 -54.84
N LEU A 971 28.89 -32.10 -54.36
CA LEU A 971 27.80 -31.57 -53.55
C LEU A 971 28.34 -31.35 -52.12
N ALA A 972 28.44 -30.10 -51.67
CA ALA A 972 28.77 -29.80 -50.28
C ALA A 972 27.50 -29.99 -49.41
N GLY A 973 27.38 -31.15 -48.76
CA GLY A 973 26.17 -31.53 -48.02
C GLY A 973 26.28 -31.41 -46.49
N THR A 974 27.44 -31.76 -45.92
CA THR A 974 27.58 -31.96 -44.47
C THR A 974 28.59 -31.00 -43.85
N LEU A 975 28.33 -30.46 -42.65
CA LEU A 975 29.26 -29.56 -41.94
C LEU A 975 30.68 -30.16 -41.78
N ALA A 976 30.77 -31.47 -41.51
CA ALA A 976 32.03 -32.20 -41.43
C ALA A 976 32.75 -32.27 -42.79
N GLU A 977 32.02 -32.35 -43.90
CA GLU A 977 32.58 -32.29 -45.25
C GLU A 977 33.01 -30.87 -45.61
N THR A 978 32.27 -29.83 -45.19
CA THR A 978 32.70 -28.44 -45.35
C THR A 978 34.01 -28.18 -44.61
N ILE A 979 34.15 -28.69 -43.38
CA ILE A 979 35.40 -28.62 -42.61
C ILE A 979 36.52 -29.43 -43.29
N ALA A 980 36.22 -30.64 -43.79
CA ALA A 980 37.18 -31.48 -44.52
C ALA A 980 37.55 -30.94 -45.91
N ALA A 981 36.71 -30.12 -46.53
CA ALA A 981 36.96 -29.43 -47.79
C ALA A 981 37.79 -28.17 -47.56
N SER A 982 37.42 -27.33 -46.58
CA SER A 982 38.22 -26.16 -46.17
C SER A 982 39.64 -26.58 -45.76
N SER A 983 39.80 -27.66 -44.98
CA SER A 983 41.13 -28.20 -44.63
C SER A 983 41.86 -28.96 -45.76
N ARG A 984 41.32 -28.96 -46.99
CA ARG A 984 41.97 -29.50 -48.20
C ARG A 984 42.10 -28.49 -49.35
N TRP A 985 41.36 -27.38 -49.31
CA TRP A 985 41.25 -26.39 -50.38
C TRP A 985 41.39 -24.93 -49.94
N ALA A 986 41.46 -24.65 -48.63
CA ALA A 986 42.08 -23.40 -48.20
C ALA A 986 43.56 -23.41 -48.64
N PRO A 987 44.07 -22.36 -49.30
CA PRO A 987 45.49 -22.07 -49.27
C PRO A 987 45.94 -21.93 -47.80
N ASP A 988 47.23 -22.12 -47.53
CA ASP A 988 47.83 -21.69 -46.27
C ASP A 988 47.75 -20.15 -46.19
N ALA A 989 46.62 -19.64 -45.69
CA ALA A 989 46.39 -18.22 -45.49
C ALA A 989 47.50 -17.67 -44.60
N SER A 990 48.20 -16.66 -45.07
CA SER A 990 49.36 -16.13 -44.37
C SER A 990 48.92 -15.55 -43.02
N SER A 991 49.87 -15.39 -42.09
CA SER A 991 49.59 -14.72 -40.82
C SER A 991 48.99 -13.33 -41.04
N VAL A 992 49.37 -12.66 -42.14
CA VAL A 992 48.85 -11.36 -42.56
C VAL A 992 47.36 -11.43 -42.92
N ASP A 993 46.95 -12.40 -43.75
CA ASP A 993 45.53 -12.57 -44.16
C ASP A 993 44.62 -12.85 -42.95
N ILE A 994 45.11 -13.66 -42.00
CA ILE A 994 44.38 -14.02 -40.78
C ILE A 994 44.30 -12.85 -39.79
N GLU A 995 45.33 -11.99 -39.73
CA GLU A 995 45.30 -10.75 -38.96
C GLU A 995 44.43 -9.66 -39.61
N GLU A 996 44.36 -9.63 -40.94
CA GLU A 996 43.51 -8.71 -41.69
C GLU A 996 42.03 -9.05 -41.48
N LEU A 997 41.63 -10.32 -41.62
CA LEU A 997 40.28 -10.79 -41.26
C LEU A 997 39.92 -10.53 -39.79
N LYS A 998 40.88 -10.57 -38.86
CA LYS A 998 40.66 -10.20 -37.46
C LYS A 998 40.45 -8.70 -37.30
N ARG A 999 41.24 -7.86 -37.98
CA ARG A 999 41.08 -6.39 -37.99
C ARG A 999 39.72 -5.99 -38.59
N GLU A 1000 39.32 -6.58 -39.71
CA GLU A 1000 37.99 -6.38 -40.29
C GLU A 1000 36.87 -6.79 -39.31
N SER A 1001 36.97 -7.96 -38.69
CA SER A 1001 35.98 -8.43 -37.71
C SER A 1001 35.89 -7.52 -36.48
N ALA A 1002 37.02 -6.99 -35.99
CA ALA A 1002 37.06 -6.03 -34.89
C ALA A 1002 36.40 -4.70 -35.29
N SER A 1003 36.72 -4.16 -36.46
CA SER A 1003 36.13 -2.93 -37.00
C SER A 1003 34.63 -3.05 -37.23
N ILE A 1004 34.13 -4.18 -37.74
CA ILE A 1004 32.68 -4.44 -37.90
C ILE A 1004 31.97 -4.45 -36.53
N LYS A 1005 32.55 -5.11 -35.52
CA LYS A 1005 32.00 -5.13 -34.15
C LYS A 1005 31.99 -3.73 -33.52
N ARG A 1006 33.08 -2.98 -33.67
CA ARG A 1006 33.21 -1.59 -33.20
C ARG A 1006 32.19 -0.66 -33.86
N ALA A 1007 32.00 -0.78 -35.17
CA ALA A 1007 30.99 -0.02 -35.92
C ALA A 1007 29.55 -0.43 -35.58
N ALA A 1008 29.30 -1.67 -35.14
CA ALA A 1008 28.01 -2.06 -34.57
C ALA A 1008 27.76 -1.42 -33.20
N LEU A 1009 28.75 -1.48 -32.30
CA LEU A 1009 28.67 -0.88 -30.96
C LEU A 1009 28.46 0.64 -30.99
N ILE A 1010 29.15 1.36 -31.89
CA ILE A 1010 28.97 2.82 -32.02
C ILE A 1010 27.51 3.15 -32.40
N ARG A 1011 26.89 2.38 -33.30
CA ARG A 1011 25.48 2.60 -33.73
C ARG A 1011 24.48 2.32 -32.61
N ASP A 1012 24.69 1.28 -31.81
CA ASP A 1012 23.89 1.01 -30.60
C ASP A 1012 23.98 2.17 -29.59
N LEU A 1013 25.19 2.64 -29.29
CA LEU A 1013 25.39 3.77 -28.38
C LEU A 1013 24.80 5.07 -28.91
N GLU A 1014 24.85 5.31 -30.22
CA GLU A 1014 24.21 6.47 -30.88
C GLU A 1014 22.67 6.42 -30.79
N LEU A 1015 22.07 5.24 -30.91
CA LEU A 1015 20.62 5.03 -30.71
C LEU A 1015 20.22 5.27 -29.25
N ARG A 1016 21.00 4.73 -28.29
CA ARG A 1016 20.83 5.01 -26.85
C ARG A 1016 20.98 6.50 -26.55
N LEU A 1017 21.90 7.20 -27.22
CA LEU A 1017 22.12 8.64 -27.06
C LEU A 1017 20.93 9.46 -27.58
N LEU A 1018 20.35 9.12 -28.73
CA LEU A 1018 19.14 9.75 -29.26
C LEU A 1018 17.97 9.61 -28.26
N TYR A 1019 17.77 8.40 -27.72
CA TYR A 1019 16.71 8.15 -26.75
C TYR A 1019 16.96 8.84 -25.40
N GLY A 1020 18.21 8.91 -24.95
CA GLY A 1020 18.63 9.72 -23.80
C GLY A 1020 18.32 11.21 -23.97
N LYS A 1021 18.61 11.77 -25.15
CA LYS A 1021 18.27 13.15 -25.52
C LYS A 1021 16.75 13.39 -25.61
N GLN A 1022 15.98 12.42 -26.11
CA GLN A 1022 14.51 12.49 -26.13
C GLN A 1022 13.92 12.47 -24.69
N LYS A 1023 14.42 11.59 -23.83
CA LYS A 1023 14.08 11.53 -22.39
C LYS A 1023 14.42 12.85 -21.68
N LEU A 1024 15.57 13.46 -21.99
CA LEU A 1024 15.97 14.77 -21.47
C LEU A 1024 15.00 15.89 -21.92
N ARG A 1025 14.71 16.00 -23.22
CA ARG A 1025 13.71 16.96 -23.77
C ARG A 1025 12.32 16.80 -23.16
N ARG A 1026 11.94 15.60 -22.70
CA ARG A 1026 10.67 15.35 -22.00
C ARG A 1026 10.71 15.86 -20.56
N ALA A 1027 11.76 15.54 -19.80
CA ALA A 1027 11.97 16.04 -18.44
C ALA A 1027 12.07 17.58 -18.38
N GLU A 1028 12.65 18.21 -19.41
CA GLU A 1028 12.74 19.66 -19.52
C GLU A 1028 11.38 20.33 -19.79
N ARG A 1029 10.56 19.74 -20.68
CA ARG A 1029 9.16 20.18 -20.87
C ARG A 1029 8.32 20.02 -19.61
N ASP A 1030 8.46 18.91 -18.89
CA ASP A 1030 7.69 18.68 -17.64
C ASP A 1030 8.18 19.58 -16.49
N LEU A 1031 9.47 19.88 -16.41
CA LEU A 1031 10.02 20.89 -15.50
C LEU A 1031 9.48 22.30 -15.83
N ALA A 1032 9.46 22.68 -17.12
CA ALA A 1032 8.93 23.96 -17.57
C ALA A 1032 7.44 24.14 -17.23
N LYS A 1033 6.61 23.09 -17.39
CA LYS A 1033 5.20 23.11 -16.94
C LYS A 1033 5.06 23.45 -15.46
N VAL A 1034 5.93 22.92 -14.59
CA VAL A 1034 5.91 23.20 -13.14
C VAL A 1034 6.50 24.58 -12.81
N GLN A 1035 7.39 25.11 -13.65
CA GLN A 1035 7.95 26.47 -13.49
C GLN A 1035 7.06 27.57 -14.06
N LYS A 1036 6.08 27.27 -14.93
CA LYS A 1036 5.11 28.26 -15.46
C LYS A 1036 4.31 28.98 -14.37
N ASP A 1037 4.14 28.36 -13.20
CA ASP A 1037 3.43 28.93 -12.04
C ASP A 1037 4.37 29.64 -11.03
N LEU A 1038 5.62 29.93 -11.41
CA LEU A 1038 6.60 30.61 -10.55
C LEU A 1038 6.93 31.99 -11.14
N ASP A 1039 6.66 33.02 -10.36
CA ASP A 1039 6.87 34.43 -10.70
C ASP A 1039 7.71 35.07 -9.59
N PRO A 1040 9.06 35.04 -9.66
CA PRO A 1040 9.91 35.48 -8.56
C PRO A 1040 9.81 36.99 -8.36
N SER A 1041 9.59 37.42 -7.11
CA SER A 1041 9.64 38.85 -6.76
C SER A 1041 11.04 39.43 -6.97
N GLU A 1042 11.13 40.64 -7.51
CA GLU A 1042 12.38 41.40 -7.56
C GLU A 1042 12.74 41.98 -6.17
N LEU A 1043 14.02 42.32 -5.97
CA LEU A 1043 14.48 42.93 -4.72
C LEU A 1043 13.94 44.38 -4.58
N PRO A 1044 13.38 44.77 -3.42
CA PRO A 1044 12.92 46.15 -3.22
C PRO A 1044 14.06 47.18 -3.32
N THR A 1045 13.88 48.17 -4.21
CA THR A 1045 14.83 49.27 -4.42
C THR A 1045 15.15 50.03 -3.12
N ASP A 1046 14.13 50.27 -2.29
CA ASP A 1046 14.22 51.00 -1.03
C ASP A 1046 14.54 50.08 0.17
N SER A 1047 15.64 49.32 0.06
CA SER A 1047 16.08 48.38 1.11
C SER A 1047 16.67 49.10 2.34
N GLU A 1048 16.24 48.71 3.54
CA GLU A 1048 16.66 49.34 4.81
C GLU A 1048 18.17 49.15 5.09
N ILE A 1049 18.91 50.25 5.13
CA ILE A 1049 20.37 50.24 5.34
C ILE A 1049 20.69 49.98 6.83
N ILE A 1050 20.94 48.71 7.16
CA ILE A 1050 21.46 48.28 8.46
C ILE A 1050 22.93 48.73 8.59
N THR A 1051 23.29 49.36 9.71
CA THR A 1051 24.68 49.75 10.00
C THR A 1051 25.59 48.54 10.21
N GLU A 1052 26.90 48.69 10.04
CA GLU A 1052 27.83 47.55 10.18
C GLU A 1052 27.89 47.01 11.62
N GLU A 1053 27.72 47.88 12.64
CA GLU A 1053 27.61 47.47 14.04
C GLU A 1053 26.34 46.66 14.31
N GLU A 1054 25.18 47.12 13.84
CA GLU A 1054 23.91 46.37 13.92
C GLU A 1054 24.02 45.02 13.18
N ARG A 1055 24.63 44.99 11.99
CA ARG A 1055 24.84 43.76 11.21
C ARG A 1055 25.71 42.75 11.97
N LEU A 1056 26.78 43.19 12.64
CA LEU A 1056 27.62 42.34 13.49
C LEU A 1056 26.88 41.83 14.73
N LEU A 1057 26.09 42.69 15.38
CA LEU A 1057 25.25 42.33 16.53
C LEU A 1057 24.19 41.28 16.14
N TYR A 1058 23.43 41.53 15.07
CA TYR A 1058 22.41 40.61 14.57
C TYR A 1058 23.00 39.29 14.09
N ARG A 1059 24.18 39.28 13.46
CA ARG A 1059 24.91 38.05 13.11
C ARG A 1059 25.26 37.24 14.37
N LYS A 1060 25.79 37.87 15.42
CA LYS A 1060 26.14 37.21 16.68
C LYS A 1060 24.91 36.62 17.39
N ILE A 1061 23.79 37.34 17.40
CA ILE A 1061 22.51 36.86 17.95
C ILE A 1061 21.96 35.70 17.09
N GLY A 1062 21.83 35.87 15.78
CA GLY A 1062 21.32 34.84 14.87
C GLY A 1062 22.16 33.56 14.87
N LEU A 1063 23.49 33.64 14.98
CA LEU A 1063 24.36 32.47 15.12
C LEU A 1063 24.18 31.75 16.46
N SER A 1064 23.89 32.46 17.55
CA SER A 1064 23.64 31.87 18.89
C SER A 1064 22.19 31.38 19.11
N MET A 1065 21.23 31.77 18.27
CA MET A 1065 19.85 31.27 18.34
C MET A 1065 19.74 29.75 18.11
N ASP A 1066 19.15 29.01 19.07
CA ASP A 1066 18.80 27.60 18.90
C ASP A 1066 17.68 27.33 17.87
N PRO A 1067 16.60 28.14 17.77
CA PRO A 1067 15.56 27.92 16.76
C PRO A 1067 16.07 28.23 15.34
N PHE A 1068 15.74 27.35 14.39
CA PHE A 1068 16.01 27.55 12.96
C PHE A 1068 14.93 26.93 12.08
N LEU A 1069 14.74 27.48 10.89
CA LEU A 1069 14.02 26.85 9.78
C LEU A 1069 15.01 26.00 8.97
N LEU A 1070 14.59 24.85 8.46
CA LEU A 1070 15.44 23.94 7.68
C LEU A 1070 14.97 23.86 6.23
N LEU A 1071 15.79 24.37 5.31
CA LEU A 1071 15.55 24.20 3.87
C LEU A 1071 16.04 22.82 3.41
N GLY A 1072 15.08 22.00 3.00
CA GLY A 1072 15.31 20.68 2.40
C GLY A 1072 15.23 20.71 0.87
N ARG A 1073 15.01 19.54 0.25
CA ARG A 1073 14.97 19.35 -1.21
C ARG A 1073 13.96 20.24 -1.98
N ARG A 1074 12.97 20.82 -1.30
CA ARG A 1074 11.90 21.65 -1.90
C ARG A 1074 12.30 23.11 -2.13
N GLU A 1075 13.48 23.53 -1.66
CA GLU A 1075 13.98 24.91 -1.76
C GLU A 1075 12.98 25.93 -1.17
N VAL A 1076 12.95 27.17 -1.68
CA VAL A 1076 12.00 28.20 -1.27
C VAL A 1076 10.64 27.95 -1.94
N TYR A 1077 9.55 28.05 -1.17
CA TYR A 1077 8.18 27.77 -1.61
C TYR A 1077 7.17 28.48 -0.68
N ASP A 1078 5.88 28.53 -1.04
CA ASP A 1078 4.84 29.32 -0.34
C ASP A 1078 4.88 29.27 1.20
N GLY A 1079 4.89 28.06 1.77
CA GLY A 1079 4.94 27.83 3.21
C GLY A 1079 6.30 28.09 3.88
N THR A 1080 7.38 28.37 3.13
CA THR A 1080 8.66 28.81 3.71
C THR A 1080 8.52 30.25 4.23
N ILE A 1081 8.00 31.13 3.38
CA ILE A 1081 7.82 32.55 3.65
C ILE A 1081 6.79 32.78 4.77
N GLU A 1082 5.69 32.01 4.76
CA GLU A 1082 4.72 31.97 5.88
C GLU A 1082 5.39 31.70 7.23
N ASN A 1083 6.32 30.73 7.29
CA ASN A 1083 7.05 30.41 8.52
C ASN A 1083 8.05 31.51 8.93
N MET A 1084 8.55 32.33 8.01
CA MET A 1084 9.40 33.49 8.32
C MET A 1084 8.57 34.61 8.96
N HIS A 1085 7.46 35.01 8.35
CA HIS A 1085 6.56 36.03 8.90
C HIS A 1085 5.99 35.63 10.28
N LEU A 1086 5.64 34.35 10.47
CA LEU A 1086 5.20 33.82 11.78
C LEU A 1086 6.30 33.87 12.84
N HIS A 1087 7.57 33.77 12.46
CA HIS A 1087 8.70 33.92 13.37
C HIS A 1087 8.96 35.40 13.70
N TRP A 1088 8.88 36.28 12.69
CA TRP A 1088 9.09 37.73 12.84
C TRP A 1088 8.06 38.46 13.70
N LYS A 1089 6.89 37.84 13.88
CA LYS A 1089 5.89 38.25 14.88
C LYS A 1089 6.41 38.23 16.32
N HIS A 1090 7.41 37.40 16.63
CA HIS A 1090 7.88 37.15 18.00
C HIS A 1090 9.40 37.29 18.21
N ARG A 1091 10.19 37.44 17.13
CA ARG A 1091 11.66 37.65 17.16
C ARG A 1091 12.06 38.51 15.96
N GLU A 1092 13.13 39.30 16.06
CA GLU A 1092 13.50 40.23 14.98
C GLU A 1092 14.34 39.57 13.87
N LEU A 1093 14.92 38.41 14.17
CA LEU A 1093 15.78 37.63 13.29
C LEU A 1093 15.19 36.26 13.00
N VAL A 1094 15.43 35.76 11.80
CA VAL A 1094 15.18 34.38 11.38
C VAL A 1094 16.49 33.72 10.97
N LYS A 1095 16.68 32.48 11.43
CA LYS A 1095 17.82 31.63 11.09
C LYS A 1095 17.34 30.49 10.17
N VAL A 1096 17.87 30.42 8.95
CA VAL A 1096 17.53 29.39 7.96
C VAL A 1096 18.76 28.53 7.67
N ILE A 1097 18.66 27.21 7.80
CA ILE A 1097 19.77 26.28 7.53
C ILE A 1097 19.55 25.57 6.19
N VAL A 1098 20.56 25.65 5.30
CA VAL A 1098 20.61 24.97 4.00
C VAL A 1098 21.68 23.87 4.03
N ARG A 1099 21.34 22.66 3.55
CA ARG A 1099 22.26 21.51 3.52
C ARG A 1099 22.55 21.03 2.10
N GLY A 1100 23.80 20.62 1.85
CA GLY A 1100 24.19 19.93 0.61
C GLY A 1100 24.05 20.76 -0.67
N LYS A 1101 24.23 22.09 -0.58
CA LYS A 1101 24.19 23.03 -1.70
C LYS A 1101 25.52 23.79 -1.80
N SER A 1102 25.90 24.21 -2.99
CA SER A 1102 27.12 25.00 -3.22
C SER A 1102 26.95 26.45 -2.75
N LEU A 1103 28.06 27.17 -2.49
CA LEU A 1103 27.99 28.57 -2.05
C LEU A 1103 27.22 29.49 -3.02
N PRO A 1104 27.36 29.38 -4.36
CA PRO A 1104 26.52 30.14 -5.30
C PRO A 1104 25.02 29.81 -5.19
N GLN A 1105 24.66 28.53 -5.04
CA GLN A 1105 23.26 28.13 -4.82
C GLN A 1105 22.70 28.69 -3.51
N VAL A 1106 23.50 28.71 -2.44
CA VAL A 1106 23.10 29.31 -1.16
C VAL A 1106 22.94 30.83 -1.28
N LYS A 1107 23.79 31.52 -2.05
CA LYS A 1107 23.63 32.96 -2.35
C LYS A 1107 22.33 33.25 -3.11
N HIS A 1108 22.00 32.45 -4.13
CA HIS A 1108 20.71 32.57 -4.82
C HIS A 1108 19.54 32.32 -3.86
N ILE A 1109 19.64 31.31 -2.98
CA ILE A 1109 18.61 31.04 -1.98
C ILE A 1109 18.45 32.22 -1.00
N SER A 1110 19.54 32.87 -0.55
CA SER A 1110 19.42 34.07 0.31
C SER A 1110 18.76 35.24 -0.40
N ILE A 1111 19.08 35.49 -1.69
CA ILE A 1111 18.45 36.54 -2.50
C ILE A 1111 16.95 36.26 -2.69
N SER A 1112 16.58 35.01 -3.03
CA SER A 1112 15.18 34.62 -3.16
C SER A 1112 14.41 34.66 -1.83
N LEU A 1113 15.07 34.44 -0.69
CA LEU A 1113 14.42 34.63 0.61
C LEU A 1113 14.23 36.11 0.93
N GLU A 1114 15.20 36.97 0.61
CA GLU A 1114 15.17 38.42 0.85
C GLU A 1114 14.05 39.08 0.04
N ALA A 1115 13.99 38.84 -1.28
CA ALA A 1115 12.95 39.39 -2.15
C ALA A 1115 11.53 38.91 -1.78
N GLU A 1116 11.32 37.60 -1.59
CA GLU A 1116 10.00 37.01 -1.35
C GLU A 1116 9.44 37.27 0.06
N SER A 1117 10.26 37.71 1.01
CA SER A 1117 9.83 37.99 2.39
C SER A 1117 9.97 39.45 2.83
N GLY A 1118 10.66 40.28 2.03
CA GLY A 1118 10.94 41.69 2.34
C GLY A 1118 11.90 41.92 3.52
N GLY A 1119 12.56 40.87 4.03
CA GLY A 1119 13.47 40.96 5.17
C GLY A 1119 14.94 40.97 4.77
N VAL A 1120 15.66 41.98 5.24
CA VAL A 1120 17.06 42.27 4.91
C VAL A 1120 18.02 41.14 5.32
N LEU A 1121 18.92 40.78 4.41
CA LEU A 1121 19.97 39.78 4.62
C LEU A 1121 21.09 40.31 5.54
N VAL A 1122 21.27 39.66 6.69
CA VAL A 1122 22.30 40.01 7.68
C VAL A 1122 23.61 39.30 7.38
N SER A 1123 23.57 37.99 7.11
CA SER A 1123 24.76 37.16 6.90
C SER A 1123 24.44 35.77 6.34
N VAL A 1124 25.44 35.16 5.69
CA VAL A 1124 25.43 33.77 5.21
C VAL A 1124 26.70 33.07 5.71
N ASP A 1125 26.58 32.26 6.77
CA ASP A 1125 27.70 31.65 7.48
C ASP A 1125 27.78 30.14 7.27
N LYS A 1126 29.00 29.59 7.16
CA LYS A 1126 29.22 28.13 7.04
C LYS A 1126 29.28 27.49 8.43
N THR A 1127 28.41 26.53 8.71
CA THR A 1127 28.34 25.84 10.02
C THR A 1127 28.49 24.32 9.88
N MET A 1128 28.75 23.64 11.01
CA MET A 1128 28.77 22.17 11.09
C MET A 1128 27.45 21.49 10.66
N LYS A 1129 26.34 22.24 10.55
CA LYS A 1129 25.00 21.72 10.19
C LYS A 1129 24.56 22.07 8.76
N GLY A 1130 25.41 22.75 7.98
CA GLY A 1130 25.08 23.37 6.69
C GLY A 1130 25.40 24.87 6.68
N TYR A 1131 24.99 25.59 5.64
CA TYR A 1131 25.04 27.05 5.64
C TYR A 1131 23.86 27.62 6.44
N ALA A 1132 24.12 28.64 7.26
CA ALA A 1132 23.11 29.38 8.01
C ALA A 1132 22.94 30.77 7.37
N ILE A 1133 21.75 31.05 6.85
CA ILE A 1133 21.31 32.36 6.37
C ILE A 1133 20.59 33.03 7.54
N ILE A 1134 20.93 34.28 7.84
CA ILE A 1134 20.28 35.08 8.88
C ILE A 1134 19.62 36.28 8.20
N LEU A 1135 18.29 36.41 8.36
CA LEU A 1135 17.51 37.53 7.83
C LEU A 1135 16.86 38.32 8.98
N TYR A 1136 16.84 39.64 8.84
CA TYR A 1136 16.24 40.60 9.77
C TYR A 1136 14.93 41.15 9.18
N ARG A 1137 13.94 41.42 10.02
CA ARG A 1137 12.62 41.87 9.56
C ARG A 1137 12.57 43.27 8.93
N GLY A 1138 13.46 44.18 9.32
CA GLY A 1138 13.33 45.62 9.07
C GLY A 1138 12.62 46.35 10.21
N LYS A 1139 13.07 47.57 10.54
CA LYS A 1139 12.37 48.50 11.45
C LYS A 1139 11.00 48.90 10.89
N ASN A 1140 10.88 48.97 9.56
CA ASN A 1140 9.64 49.30 8.85
C ASN A 1140 8.73 48.09 8.57
N TYR A 1141 9.00 46.92 9.17
CA TYR A 1141 8.27 45.68 8.89
C TYR A 1141 6.77 45.77 9.20
N GLN A 1142 5.94 45.66 8.17
CA GLN A 1142 4.50 45.41 8.30
C GLN A 1142 4.19 43.97 7.90
N MET A 1143 3.38 43.27 8.71
CA MET A 1143 2.99 41.89 8.43
C MET A 1143 2.04 41.85 7.23
N PRO A 1144 2.37 41.16 6.12
CA PRO A 1144 1.53 41.18 4.92
C PRO A 1144 0.18 40.52 5.15
N PHE A 1145 -0.89 41.10 4.58
CA PHE A 1145 -2.27 40.59 4.71
C PHE A 1145 -2.43 39.15 4.21
N ARG A 1146 -1.60 38.72 3.24
CA ARG A 1146 -1.43 37.32 2.83
C ARG A 1146 -0.04 36.84 3.27
N LEU A 1147 0.01 35.97 4.28
CA LEU A 1147 1.26 35.36 4.77
C LEU A 1147 1.88 34.34 3.80
N ARG A 1148 1.19 33.97 2.71
CA ARG A 1148 1.73 33.16 1.62
C ARG A 1148 1.77 34.00 0.34
N PRO A 1149 2.96 34.23 -0.26
CA PRO A 1149 3.06 34.76 -1.62
C PRO A 1149 2.33 33.83 -2.60
N SER A 1150 1.52 34.41 -3.49
CA SER A 1150 0.80 33.68 -4.55
C SER A 1150 1.64 33.40 -5.79
N ASN A 1151 2.79 34.06 -5.87
CA ASN A 1151 3.78 34.02 -6.95
C ASN A 1151 4.84 32.92 -6.74
N LEU A 1152 4.89 32.31 -5.54
CA LEU A 1152 5.70 31.11 -5.26
C LEU A 1152 4.91 29.80 -5.43
N LEU A 1153 5.63 28.76 -5.84
CA LEU A 1153 5.09 27.40 -5.93
C LEU A 1153 4.57 26.89 -4.58
N THR A 1154 3.42 26.22 -4.62
CA THR A 1154 2.87 25.52 -3.45
C THR A 1154 3.77 24.35 -3.03
N ARG A 1155 3.71 23.97 -1.74
CA ARG A 1155 4.39 22.77 -1.18
C ARG A 1155 4.30 21.48 -2.03
N LYS A 1156 3.22 21.29 -2.80
CA LYS A 1156 3.08 20.17 -3.77
C LYS A 1156 3.88 20.43 -5.05
N LYS A 1157 3.67 21.56 -5.73
CA LYS A 1157 4.37 21.92 -6.98
C LYS A 1157 5.90 22.02 -6.78
N ALA A 1158 6.34 22.63 -5.69
CA ALA A 1158 7.76 22.71 -5.32
C ALA A 1158 8.42 21.33 -5.11
N PHE A 1159 7.65 20.31 -4.69
CA PHE A 1159 8.16 18.94 -4.59
C PHE A 1159 8.29 18.27 -5.97
N ALA A 1160 7.33 18.46 -6.87
CA ALA A 1160 7.43 17.99 -8.26
C ALA A 1160 8.64 18.62 -8.97
N ARG A 1161 8.83 19.95 -8.86
CA ARG A 1161 10.03 20.66 -9.36
C ARG A 1161 11.32 20.01 -8.85
N SER A 1162 11.37 19.63 -7.56
CA SER A 1162 12.57 18.97 -6.99
C SER A 1162 12.82 17.55 -7.49
N ILE A 1163 11.81 16.86 -8.05
CA ILE A 1163 11.96 15.53 -8.66
C ILE A 1163 12.43 15.66 -10.10
N GLU A 1164 11.76 16.49 -10.92
CA GLU A 1164 12.14 16.65 -12.33
C GLU A 1164 13.51 17.35 -12.49
N LEU A 1165 13.92 18.23 -11.56
CA LEU A 1165 15.30 18.73 -11.51
C LEU A 1165 16.32 17.59 -11.32
N GLN A 1166 16.09 16.67 -10.37
CA GLN A 1166 16.98 15.54 -10.13
C GLN A 1166 16.99 14.55 -11.32
N ARG A 1167 15.84 14.36 -11.97
CA ARG A 1167 15.70 13.53 -13.18
C ARG A 1167 16.47 14.13 -14.35
N ARG A 1168 16.33 15.43 -14.60
CA ARG A 1168 17.03 16.18 -15.66
C ARG A 1168 18.54 16.21 -15.42
N GLU A 1169 18.98 16.41 -14.17
CA GLU A 1169 20.40 16.32 -13.82
C GLU A 1169 20.96 14.92 -14.10
N ALA A 1170 20.28 13.85 -13.64
CA ALA A 1170 20.70 12.48 -13.91
C ALA A 1170 20.73 12.13 -15.41
N LEU A 1171 19.71 12.53 -16.17
CA LEU A 1171 19.67 12.35 -17.63
C LEU A 1171 20.78 13.13 -18.33
N LYS A 1172 21.13 14.34 -17.88
CA LYS A 1172 22.25 15.10 -18.45
C LYS A 1172 23.59 14.40 -18.22
N TYR A 1173 23.83 13.82 -17.04
CA TYR A 1173 25.04 13.04 -16.80
C TYR A 1173 25.09 11.77 -17.66
N HIS A 1174 23.97 11.07 -17.84
CA HIS A 1174 23.91 9.87 -18.69
C HIS A 1174 24.11 10.18 -20.17
N VAL A 1175 23.53 11.29 -20.68
CA VAL A 1175 23.78 11.76 -22.05
C VAL A 1175 25.26 12.09 -22.26
N ALA A 1176 25.90 12.79 -21.31
CA ALA A 1176 27.33 13.10 -21.39
C ALA A 1176 28.23 11.84 -21.32
N ASP A 1177 27.89 10.87 -20.47
CA ASP A 1177 28.58 9.56 -20.37
C ASP A 1177 28.44 8.73 -21.67
N LEU A 1178 27.30 8.82 -22.37
CA LEU A 1178 27.15 8.21 -23.71
C LEU A 1178 27.96 8.98 -24.77
N GLU A 1179 27.96 10.32 -24.75
CA GLU A 1179 28.75 11.14 -25.66
C GLU A 1179 30.27 10.88 -25.51
N GLU A 1180 30.78 10.85 -24.27
CA GLU A 1180 32.18 10.53 -23.95
C GLU A 1180 32.57 9.12 -24.43
N ARG A 1181 31.70 8.12 -24.25
CA ARG A 1181 31.96 6.75 -24.77
C ARG A 1181 31.99 6.68 -26.29
N ILE A 1182 31.11 7.40 -26.98
CA ILE A 1182 31.08 7.45 -28.45
C ILE A 1182 32.32 8.18 -28.97
N GLU A 1183 32.75 9.26 -28.31
CA GLU A 1183 33.97 10.00 -28.65
C GLU A 1183 35.23 9.15 -28.43
N LEU A 1184 35.34 8.42 -27.31
CA LEU A 1184 36.43 7.46 -27.06
C LEU A 1184 36.46 6.32 -28.09
N LEU A 1185 35.29 5.77 -28.45
CA LEU A 1185 35.20 4.69 -29.44
C LEU A 1185 35.48 5.17 -30.88
N LYS A 1186 35.30 6.45 -31.19
CA LYS A 1186 35.66 7.06 -32.48
C LYS A 1186 37.12 7.52 -32.55
N THR A 1187 37.64 8.18 -31.52
CA THR A 1187 39.01 8.75 -31.53
C THR A 1187 40.11 7.69 -31.61
N GLY A 1188 39.94 6.53 -30.98
CA GLY A 1188 40.87 5.40 -31.14
C GLY A 1188 40.80 4.70 -32.51
N GLN A 1189 40.35 5.38 -33.57
CA GLN A 1189 40.37 4.94 -34.97
C GLN A 1189 41.51 5.61 -35.76
N ASP A 1190 42.08 6.70 -35.24
CA ASP A 1190 43.03 7.55 -35.96
C ASP A 1190 44.53 7.30 -35.59
N ASP A 1191 44.82 6.36 -34.68
CA ASP A 1191 46.17 6.12 -34.12
C ASP A 1191 46.89 4.86 -34.67
N ASP A 1192 46.39 4.27 -35.77
CA ASP A 1192 47.07 3.20 -36.55
C ASP A 1192 48.31 3.73 -37.33
N GLY A 1193 49.07 4.66 -36.73
CA GLY A 1193 49.97 5.60 -37.41
C GLY A 1193 51.48 5.36 -37.30
N GLU A 1194 51.99 4.72 -36.24
CA GLU A 1194 53.42 4.38 -36.11
C GLU A 1194 53.68 3.02 -35.42
N PRO A 1195 54.45 2.10 -36.03
CA PRO A 1195 54.87 0.84 -35.39
C PRO A 1195 56.06 1.08 -34.43
N GLY A 1196 55.80 1.70 -33.26
CA GLY A 1196 56.84 2.43 -32.51
C GLY A 1196 56.85 2.36 -30.96
N LYS A 1197 56.60 1.20 -30.35
CA LYS A 1197 56.68 0.93 -28.88
C LYS A 1197 55.70 1.69 -27.97
N LYS A 1198 54.71 0.96 -27.46
CA LYS A 1198 54.19 1.03 -26.07
C LYS A 1198 53.70 -0.36 -25.65
N SER A 1199 53.24 -0.50 -24.41
CA SER A 1199 53.06 -1.79 -23.73
C SER A 1199 51.73 -2.49 -24.01
N ASP A 1200 51.79 -3.80 -24.22
CA ASP A 1200 50.69 -4.74 -24.54
C ASP A 1200 49.69 -4.97 -23.37
N GLY A 1201 49.35 -3.93 -22.60
CA GLY A 1201 48.51 -4.03 -21.39
C GLY A 1201 47.29 -3.11 -21.35
N GLU A 1202 47.16 -2.15 -22.27
CA GLU A 1202 46.14 -1.09 -22.18
C GLU A 1202 45.06 -1.17 -23.27
N GLU A 1203 45.35 -1.71 -24.47
CA GLU A 1203 44.36 -1.83 -25.55
C GLU A 1203 43.31 -2.92 -25.30
N GLU A 1204 43.71 -4.08 -24.77
CA GLU A 1204 42.77 -5.16 -24.43
C GLU A 1204 41.78 -4.70 -23.33
N ASN A 1205 42.18 -3.76 -22.48
CA ASN A 1205 41.32 -3.12 -21.47
C ASN A 1205 40.27 -2.16 -22.06
N LEU A 1206 40.35 -1.77 -23.34
CA LEU A 1206 39.32 -0.98 -24.00
C LEU A 1206 38.15 -1.86 -24.47
N TYR A 1207 38.44 -2.99 -25.12
CA TYR A 1207 37.42 -3.96 -25.54
C TYR A 1207 36.81 -4.71 -24.35
N LEU A 1208 37.58 -5.07 -23.33
CA LEU A 1208 37.07 -5.75 -22.11
C LEU A 1208 36.21 -4.86 -21.19
N ARG A 1209 35.96 -3.59 -21.57
CA ARG A 1209 35.12 -2.66 -20.81
C ARG A 1209 33.72 -2.48 -21.39
N VAL A 1210 33.42 -3.18 -22.49
CA VAL A 1210 32.09 -3.30 -23.09
C VAL A 1210 31.50 -4.62 -22.62
N ASP A 1211 30.64 -4.56 -21.61
CA ASP A 1211 29.96 -5.76 -21.07
C ASP A 1211 28.94 -6.28 -22.11
N GLU A 1212 29.06 -7.54 -22.54
CA GLU A 1212 28.04 -8.18 -23.40
C GLU A 1212 26.64 -8.19 -22.77
N SER A 1213 26.53 -7.97 -21.44
CA SER A 1213 25.25 -7.86 -20.75
C SER A 1213 24.45 -6.59 -21.06
N ASP A 1214 24.99 -5.63 -21.82
CA ASP A 1214 24.22 -4.48 -22.31
C ASP A 1214 23.36 -4.82 -23.55
N PHE A 1215 23.50 -6.02 -24.13
CA PHE A 1215 22.62 -6.55 -25.18
C PHE A 1215 21.40 -7.28 -24.58
N SER A 1216 20.44 -6.49 -24.10
CA SER A 1216 19.14 -6.98 -23.60
C SER A 1216 18.06 -6.82 -24.69
N SER A 1217 17.86 -7.87 -25.49
CA SER A 1217 16.87 -7.92 -26.59
C SER A 1217 15.43 -7.57 -26.21
N ASP A 1218 15.11 -7.61 -24.91
CA ASP A 1218 13.77 -7.36 -24.36
C ASP A 1218 13.31 -5.88 -24.45
N GLU A 1219 14.16 -4.92 -24.87
CA GLU A 1219 13.70 -3.55 -25.24
C GLU A 1219 13.51 -3.37 -26.76
N ASP A 1220 14.20 -4.13 -27.62
CA ASP A 1220 14.30 -3.85 -29.06
C ASP A 1220 12.97 -4.05 -29.84
N GLU A 1221 12.24 -5.14 -29.59
CA GLU A 1221 10.91 -5.37 -30.21
C GLU A 1221 9.89 -4.27 -29.84
N SER A 1222 10.12 -3.54 -28.74
CA SER A 1222 9.27 -2.41 -28.33
C SER A 1222 9.74 -1.07 -28.91
N LEU A 1223 10.92 -1.00 -29.54
CA LEU A 1223 11.49 0.22 -30.10
C LEU A 1223 11.13 0.42 -31.59
N GLU A 1224 11.07 -0.65 -32.40
CA GLU A 1224 10.59 -0.55 -33.80
C GLU A 1224 9.15 0.00 -33.85
N TRP A 1225 8.27 -0.49 -32.97
CA TRP A 1225 6.86 -0.05 -32.87
C TRP A 1225 6.67 1.39 -32.35
N GLU A 1226 7.69 2.01 -31.72
CA GLU A 1226 7.66 3.46 -31.42
C GLU A 1226 8.34 4.29 -32.53
N LEU A 1227 9.18 3.72 -33.41
CA LEU A 1227 9.80 4.45 -34.52
C LEU A 1227 8.80 4.78 -35.64
N GLU A 1228 8.12 3.77 -36.21
CA GLU A 1228 7.09 3.97 -37.26
C GLU A 1228 6.03 5.01 -36.86
N LYS A 1229 5.74 5.06 -35.57
CA LYS A 1229 4.69 5.88 -34.95
C LYS A 1229 5.12 7.33 -34.66
N ASN A 1230 6.43 7.62 -34.70
CA ASN A 1230 6.98 8.97 -34.54
C ASN A 1230 7.43 9.58 -35.87
N GLU A 1231 7.86 8.78 -36.86
CA GLU A 1231 8.11 9.30 -38.22
C GLU A 1231 6.82 9.86 -38.84
N THR A 1232 5.70 9.17 -38.67
CA THR A 1232 4.35 9.63 -39.05
C THR A 1232 3.83 10.85 -38.28
N LEU A 1233 4.53 11.30 -37.22
CA LEU A 1233 4.20 12.51 -36.47
C LEU A 1233 5.10 13.69 -36.87
N LEU A 1234 6.40 13.43 -37.07
CA LEU A 1234 7.36 14.42 -37.53
C LEU A 1234 7.07 14.89 -38.96
N SER A 1235 6.62 14.00 -39.86
CA SER A 1235 6.20 14.37 -41.22
C SER A 1235 4.94 15.26 -41.27
N SER A 1236 4.28 15.52 -40.13
CA SER A 1236 3.10 16.38 -40.04
C SER A 1236 3.34 17.72 -39.33
N GLU A 1237 4.51 17.93 -38.72
CA GLU A 1237 4.85 19.20 -38.05
C GLU A 1237 5.77 20.10 -38.92
N GLU A 1238 6.34 19.61 -40.03
CA GLU A 1238 7.18 20.40 -40.95
C GLU A 1238 6.39 21.09 -42.10
N GLU A 1239 5.07 20.87 -42.24
CA GLU A 1239 4.21 21.55 -43.24
C GLU A 1239 3.45 22.79 -42.70
N GLU A 1240 3.57 23.17 -41.42
CA GLU A 1240 2.94 24.38 -40.85
C GLU A 1240 3.89 25.60 -40.64
N GLU A 1241 5.18 25.51 -41.01
CA GLU A 1241 6.12 26.67 -41.06
C GLU A 1241 6.71 26.90 -42.47
N ALA A 1242 5.84 27.01 -43.49
CA ALA A 1242 6.19 27.39 -44.87
C ALA A 1242 5.21 28.41 -45.49
#